data_AF-A0A947M2X8-F1
#
_entry.id   AF-A0A947M2X8-F1
#
_cell.length_a   1.000
_cell.length_b   1.000
_cell.length_c   1.000
_cell.angle_alpha   90.00
_cell.angle_beta   90.00
_cell.angle_gamma   90.00
#
_symmetry.space_group_name_H-M   'P 1'
#
loop_
_entity.id
_entity.type
_entity.pdbx_description
1 polymer ?
#
loop_
_entity_poly.entity_id
_entity_poly.type
_entity_poly.pdbx_seq_one_letter_code
_entity_poly.pdbx_strand_id
1 'polypeptide(L)'
;MSILSKRVSDLTPEDKKAAGKPLGTSQRPFPMRYGEAVEDERGRKSYMQKLGSLKNDAAPLMVYSDRPYAEVLGMMLREMPTPGMLPMLADALNQRKPGNKRVLQYFEGAPGTGKTFMSEMIARSRTKQGAIKIDCGKKNLGELLFETVLDFGKDRRFYDEFDSRLQQYNDAVSDEARARVFHPHSIAILRSHLGEAFSEEDGKLAIDWGKTNQCLKEGDNYMDSRATITIVNDGLLSVAHKEGFGHMAGNALGMATQKGPLIRAWEDGRELVLDEFNRGKEGTTASLHTVLQFLAGEIDTVTVENTLKEKGADVGQSFTFRRSEQKLGFFVTATGNSEEDGSDVNELAGSVSSRIVPKFIPVATVEDWQHRICQILTGLPVSTLFRASEGDWRKNPDGFRQKLIEWRTLGLGKEEAANVPELQMKLLRRWEDVLEASEKLARFYYGWSQVINPESPAHRTGSLSQLMEEIDERYNSKVSIDFRKVILHINEALERRPAASSSQMSQGVDLGDWSNPPKMTEEALDEDLALHFGTRLANIILGHINATTIELGKANLHRQLMQHAADCGLSAPLLHEAKASQRRTVGALLDDNPYASDVPDIKAELVRDLLCDYLRESEPRLSKDNGEIMSVRTVREVMDALDAAEQAPVVDVGAEDEVEVAEAKPALTVFNDDLDSLQEQPLVAAATVDSVPNADGTVAQSPQVDALLSRESFLYALAAPALRKGNLTAIWNEALSRSGLVAPGNETGVGDSLAMAENRS
;
A
#
# COMPACT_ATOMS: atom_id res chain seq x y z
N MET A 1 21.31 -16.46 -20.72
CA MET A 1 21.64 -15.01 -20.81
C MET A 1 20.35 -14.23 -20.88
N SER A 2 20.25 -13.09 -20.19
CA SER A 2 19.10 -12.18 -20.24
C SER A 2 18.91 -11.61 -21.66
N ILE A 3 17.67 -11.55 -22.15
CA ILE A 3 17.38 -10.96 -23.48
C ILE A 3 17.62 -9.45 -23.43
N LEU A 4 17.35 -8.81 -22.29
CA LEU A 4 17.60 -7.38 -22.10
C LEU A 4 19.08 -7.00 -22.15
N SER A 5 19.98 -7.94 -21.85
CA SER A 5 21.42 -7.75 -21.96
C SER A 5 21.98 -7.84 -23.39
N LYS A 6 21.16 -8.30 -24.36
CA LYS A 6 21.54 -8.35 -25.78
C LYS A 6 21.54 -6.94 -26.39
N ARG A 7 22.42 -6.72 -27.35
CA ARG A 7 22.45 -5.48 -28.15
C ARG A 7 21.20 -5.42 -29.03
N VAL A 8 20.63 -4.23 -29.19
CA VAL A 8 19.43 -4.02 -29.99
C VAL A 8 19.65 -4.41 -31.45
N SER A 9 20.86 -4.22 -31.98
CA SER A 9 21.28 -4.65 -33.33
C SER A 9 21.23 -6.15 -33.54
N ASP A 10 21.37 -6.93 -32.46
CA ASP A 10 21.55 -8.38 -32.51
C ASP A 10 20.25 -9.13 -32.20
N LEU A 11 19.15 -8.41 -31.95
CA LEU A 11 17.85 -9.00 -31.61
C LEU A 11 17.15 -9.58 -32.84
N THR A 12 16.90 -10.89 -32.83
CA THR A 12 16.03 -11.52 -33.83
C THR A 12 14.55 -11.18 -33.60
N PRO A 13 13.66 -11.41 -34.58
CA PRO A 13 12.21 -11.29 -34.37
C PRO A 13 11.69 -12.14 -33.20
N GLU A 14 12.24 -13.34 -33.01
CA GLU A 14 11.91 -14.25 -31.92
C GLU A 14 12.35 -13.68 -30.57
N ASP A 15 13.54 -13.08 -30.49
CA ASP A 15 14.01 -12.40 -29.28
C ASP A 15 13.06 -11.26 -28.88
N LYS A 16 12.63 -10.45 -29.85
CA LYS A 16 11.69 -9.34 -29.60
C LYS A 16 10.34 -9.85 -29.12
N LYS A 17 9.83 -10.94 -29.71
CA LYS A 17 8.58 -11.59 -29.30
C LYS A 17 8.70 -12.21 -27.91
N ALA A 18 9.83 -12.84 -27.59
CA ALA A 18 10.07 -13.45 -26.28
C ALA A 18 10.17 -12.41 -25.17
N ALA A 19 10.83 -11.27 -25.42
CA ALA A 19 10.91 -10.16 -24.47
C ALA A 19 9.56 -9.44 -24.29
N GLY A 20 8.77 -9.32 -25.35
CA GLY A 20 7.53 -8.55 -25.35
C GLY A 20 6.40 -9.18 -24.51
N LYS A 21 5.97 -8.49 -23.46
CA LYS A 21 4.81 -8.84 -22.63
C LYS A 21 3.65 -7.87 -22.93
N PRO A 22 2.56 -8.32 -23.57
CA PRO A 22 1.47 -7.43 -23.99
C PRO A 22 0.51 -7.07 -22.86
N LEU A 23 0.21 -5.79 -22.71
CA LEU A 23 -0.81 -5.23 -21.82
C LEU A 23 -1.96 -4.66 -22.67
N GLY A 24 -3.20 -4.93 -22.25
CA GLY A 24 -4.40 -4.37 -22.90
C GLY A 24 -4.80 -5.07 -24.19
N THR A 25 -4.83 -6.40 -24.20
CA THR A 25 -5.42 -7.19 -25.29
C THR A 25 -6.93 -7.32 -25.09
N SER A 26 -7.68 -7.77 -26.10
CA SER A 26 -9.14 -7.96 -25.97
C SER A 26 -9.50 -8.98 -24.88
N GLN A 27 -8.67 -10.02 -24.73
CA GLN A 27 -8.83 -11.03 -23.67
C GLN A 27 -8.39 -10.54 -22.29
N ARG A 28 -7.43 -9.60 -22.24
CA ARG A 28 -6.87 -9.06 -21.00
C ARG A 28 -6.78 -7.53 -21.10
N PRO A 29 -7.92 -6.85 -20.92
CA PRO A 29 -7.97 -5.40 -20.95
C PRO A 29 -7.08 -4.80 -19.86
N PHE A 30 -6.52 -3.62 -20.12
CA PHE A 30 -5.71 -2.89 -19.15
C PHE A 30 -6.27 -1.48 -18.96
N PRO A 31 -6.44 -0.98 -17.72
CA PRO A 31 -6.97 0.36 -17.49
C PRO A 31 -6.15 1.44 -18.21
N MET A 32 -6.84 2.36 -18.86
CA MET A 32 -6.21 3.46 -19.60
C MET A 32 -7.16 4.66 -19.68
N ARG A 33 -6.60 5.87 -19.75
CA ARG A 33 -7.40 7.05 -20.07
C ARG A 33 -7.57 7.21 -21.58
N TYR A 34 -8.77 7.55 -22.00
CA TYR A 34 -9.08 7.95 -23.37
C TYR A 34 -9.76 9.32 -23.34
N GLY A 35 -9.61 10.07 -24.42
CA GLY A 35 -10.30 11.35 -24.55
C GLY A 35 -11.57 11.21 -25.37
N GLU A 36 -12.62 11.85 -24.89
CA GLU A 36 -13.94 11.86 -25.49
C GLU A 36 -14.39 13.32 -25.65
N ALA A 37 -14.99 13.64 -26.81
CA ALA A 37 -15.65 14.91 -26.99
C ALA A 37 -17.00 14.86 -26.28
N VAL A 38 -17.16 15.66 -25.23
CA VAL A 38 -18.39 15.78 -24.45
C VAL A 38 -19.03 17.13 -24.76
N GLU A 39 -20.30 17.10 -25.17
CA GLU A 39 -21.09 18.30 -25.39
C GLU A 39 -21.79 18.69 -24.09
N ASP A 40 -21.57 19.92 -23.60
CA ASP A 40 -22.29 20.42 -22.43
C ASP A 40 -23.77 20.66 -22.74
N GLU A 41 -24.58 20.88 -21.71
CA GLU A 41 -26.02 21.18 -21.84
C GLU A 41 -26.31 22.46 -22.67
N ARG A 42 -25.28 23.24 -23.00
CA ARG A 42 -25.34 24.47 -23.80
C ARG A 42 -24.77 24.28 -25.21
N GLY A 43 -24.52 23.04 -25.64
CA GLY A 43 -24.02 22.70 -26.98
C GLY A 43 -22.52 22.96 -27.20
N ARG A 44 -21.74 23.25 -26.15
CA ARG A 44 -20.29 23.44 -26.26
C ARG A 44 -19.57 22.11 -26.17
N LYS A 45 -18.81 21.79 -27.20
CA LYS A 45 -17.95 20.61 -27.23
C LYS A 45 -16.70 20.88 -26.42
N SER A 46 -16.53 20.13 -25.35
CA SER A 46 -15.34 20.06 -24.52
C SER A 46 -14.66 18.71 -24.72
N TYR A 47 -13.34 18.64 -24.58
CA TYR A 47 -12.62 17.38 -24.61
C TYR A 47 -12.37 16.93 -23.18
N MET A 48 -12.94 15.80 -22.78
CA MET A 48 -12.77 15.24 -21.44
C MET A 48 -11.97 13.95 -21.51
N GLN A 49 -11.01 13.79 -20.60
CA GLN A 49 -10.39 12.50 -20.39
C GLN A 49 -11.24 11.66 -19.43
N LYS A 50 -11.57 10.44 -19.84
CA LYS A 50 -12.27 9.45 -19.02
C LYS A 50 -11.41 8.21 -18.85
N LEU A 51 -11.63 7.51 -17.75
CA LEU A 51 -11.05 6.19 -17.53
C LEU A 51 -11.83 5.14 -18.33
N GLY A 52 -11.11 4.25 -18.98
CA GLY A 52 -11.65 3.10 -19.68
C GLY A 52 -10.63 1.97 -19.71
N SER A 53 -10.68 1.16 -20.76
CA SER A 53 -9.76 0.02 -20.92
C SER A 53 -9.13 0.02 -22.31
N LEU A 54 -7.82 -0.23 -22.37
CA LEU A 54 -7.12 -0.58 -23.59
C LEU A 54 -7.44 -2.04 -23.95
N LYS A 55 -8.04 -2.25 -25.12
CA LYS A 55 -8.38 -3.56 -25.71
C LYS A 55 -7.95 -3.55 -27.18
N ASN A 56 -6.67 -3.83 -27.46
CA ASN A 56 -6.13 -3.80 -28.82
C ASN A 56 -5.17 -4.98 -29.06
N ASP A 57 -5.63 -5.98 -29.81
CA ASP A 57 -4.83 -7.17 -30.14
C ASP A 57 -3.77 -6.91 -31.22
N ALA A 58 -3.99 -5.92 -32.08
CA ALA A 58 -3.07 -5.58 -33.17
C ALA A 58 -1.87 -4.75 -32.68
N ALA A 59 -2.11 -3.85 -31.73
CA ALA A 59 -1.10 -2.97 -31.15
C ALA A 59 -1.29 -2.80 -29.63
N PRO A 60 -1.11 -3.88 -28.85
CA PRO A 60 -1.15 -3.77 -27.39
C PRO A 60 0.04 -2.96 -26.88
N LEU A 61 -0.06 -2.51 -25.63
CA LEU A 61 1.05 -1.86 -24.96
C LEU A 61 2.09 -2.91 -24.58
N MET A 62 3.34 -2.74 -24.99
CA MET A 62 4.37 -3.78 -24.83
C MET A 62 5.35 -3.42 -23.71
N VAL A 63 5.53 -4.35 -22.77
CA VAL A 63 6.62 -4.30 -21.77
C VAL A 63 7.69 -5.28 -22.20
N TYR A 64 8.89 -4.80 -22.51
CA TYR A 64 10.02 -5.65 -22.86
C TYR A 64 10.76 -6.07 -21.60
N SER A 65 10.59 -7.34 -21.22
CA SER A 65 10.97 -7.88 -19.91
C SER A 65 11.60 -9.27 -20.00
N ASP A 66 12.57 -9.54 -19.12
CA ASP A 66 13.09 -10.88 -18.86
C ASP A 66 12.19 -11.69 -17.89
N ARG A 67 11.21 -11.03 -17.27
CA ARG A 67 10.31 -11.68 -16.31
C ARG A 67 9.19 -12.45 -17.01
N PRO A 68 8.62 -13.48 -16.36
CA PRO A 68 7.38 -14.11 -16.80
C PRO A 68 6.23 -13.12 -16.93
N TYR A 69 5.30 -13.41 -17.84
CA TYR A 69 4.15 -12.54 -18.10
C TYR A 69 3.31 -12.25 -16.84
N ALA A 70 3.06 -13.28 -16.01
CA ALA A 70 2.28 -13.16 -14.79
C ALA A 70 2.92 -12.19 -13.78
N GLU A 71 4.25 -12.23 -13.62
CA GLU A 71 4.98 -11.28 -12.77
C GLU A 71 4.80 -9.85 -13.27
N VAL A 72 4.99 -9.63 -14.58
CA VAL A 72 4.87 -8.29 -15.19
C VAL A 72 3.45 -7.75 -15.03
N LEU A 73 2.43 -8.54 -15.36
CA LEU A 73 1.04 -8.11 -15.26
C LEU A 73 0.64 -7.86 -13.80
N GLY A 74 1.03 -8.74 -12.88
CA GLY A 74 0.78 -8.58 -11.45
C GLY A 74 1.39 -7.29 -10.90
N MET A 75 2.64 -6.99 -11.23
CA MET A 75 3.29 -5.72 -10.86
C MET A 75 2.56 -4.51 -11.44
N MET A 76 2.20 -4.55 -12.73
CA MET A 76 1.51 -3.45 -13.41
C MET A 76 0.10 -3.17 -12.85
N LEU A 77 -0.58 -4.19 -12.31
CA LEU A 77 -1.89 -4.03 -11.67
C LEU A 77 -1.77 -3.51 -10.23
N ARG A 78 -0.81 -4.02 -9.44
CA ARG A 78 -0.60 -3.61 -8.04
C ARG A 78 0.01 -2.22 -7.91
N GLU A 79 1.05 -1.96 -8.69
CA GLU A 79 1.83 -0.71 -8.65
C GLU A 79 1.42 0.28 -9.75
N MET A 80 0.18 0.14 -10.26
CA MET A 80 -0.35 1.01 -11.30
C MET A 80 -0.19 2.49 -10.90
N PRO A 81 0.29 3.36 -11.80
CA PRO A 81 0.26 4.80 -11.56
C PRO A 81 -1.18 5.30 -11.47
N THR A 82 -1.35 6.48 -10.88
CA THR A 82 -2.67 7.11 -10.78
C THR A 82 -3.29 7.32 -12.18
N PRO A 83 -4.63 7.37 -12.31
CA PRO A 83 -5.31 7.53 -13.58
C PRO A 83 -4.78 8.70 -14.43
N GLY A 84 -4.45 9.84 -13.81
CA GLY A 84 -3.83 10.98 -14.48
C GLY A 84 -2.46 10.69 -15.10
N MET A 85 -1.72 9.71 -14.59
CA MET A 85 -0.39 9.29 -15.08
C MET A 85 -0.44 8.11 -16.07
N LEU A 86 -1.57 7.44 -16.26
CA LEU A 86 -1.68 6.30 -17.18
C LEU A 86 -1.24 6.62 -18.63
N PRO A 87 -1.58 7.79 -19.21
CA PRO A 87 -1.04 8.17 -20.53
C PRO A 87 0.49 8.26 -20.54
N MET A 88 1.09 8.74 -19.45
CA MET A 88 2.55 8.86 -19.32
C MET A 88 3.22 7.50 -19.19
N LEU A 89 2.60 6.57 -18.47
CA LEU A 89 3.02 5.17 -18.44
C LEU A 89 3.02 4.57 -19.84
N ALA A 90 1.94 4.76 -20.60
CA ALA A 90 1.82 4.24 -21.97
C ALA A 90 2.93 4.80 -22.87
N ASP A 91 3.17 6.10 -22.81
CA ASP A 91 4.27 6.72 -23.54
C ASP A 91 5.64 6.20 -23.11
N ALA A 92 5.88 6.06 -21.80
CA ALA A 92 7.14 5.57 -21.26
C ALA A 92 7.44 4.14 -21.76
N LEU A 93 6.44 3.26 -21.73
CA LEU A 93 6.57 1.91 -22.25
C LEU A 93 6.78 1.90 -23.77
N ASN A 94 6.10 2.77 -24.52
CA ASN A 94 6.33 2.95 -25.95
C ASN A 94 7.75 3.43 -26.28
N GLN A 95 8.32 4.30 -25.44
CA GLN A 95 9.69 4.78 -25.64
C GLN A 95 10.75 3.69 -25.46
N ARG A 96 10.43 2.61 -24.73
CA ARG A 96 11.32 1.46 -24.49
C ARG A 96 11.22 0.38 -25.58
N LYS A 97 10.51 0.64 -26.69
CA LYS A 97 10.40 -0.30 -27.82
C LYS A 97 11.78 -0.53 -28.49
N PRO A 98 12.13 -1.78 -28.85
CA PRO A 98 13.30 -2.07 -29.67
C PRO A 98 13.21 -1.28 -30.99
N GLY A 99 14.18 -0.40 -31.21
CA GLY A 99 14.25 0.48 -32.39
C GLY A 99 13.99 1.96 -32.10
N ASN A 100 13.52 2.33 -30.91
CA ASN A 100 13.52 3.73 -30.53
C ASN A 100 14.95 4.20 -30.23
N LYS A 101 15.42 5.23 -30.96
CA LYS A 101 16.73 5.85 -30.72
C LYS A 101 16.75 6.74 -29.47
N ARG A 102 15.59 7.32 -29.11
CA ARG A 102 15.46 8.14 -27.91
C ARG A 102 15.31 7.23 -26.69
N VAL A 103 16.35 7.24 -25.86
CA VAL A 103 16.48 6.43 -24.64
C VAL A 103 16.48 7.30 -23.38
N LEU A 104 15.89 8.49 -23.49
CA LEU A 104 15.80 9.48 -22.42
C LEU A 104 14.38 10.05 -22.33
N GLN A 105 13.86 10.08 -21.11
CA GLN A 105 12.63 10.78 -20.75
C GLN A 105 12.82 11.61 -19.48
N TYR A 106 12.02 12.66 -19.33
CA TYR A 106 12.01 13.51 -18.15
C TYR A 106 10.57 13.79 -17.71
N PHE A 107 10.31 13.55 -16.43
CA PHE A 107 9.04 13.86 -15.80
C PHE A 107 9.21 14.99 -14.81
N GLU A 108 8.33 15.98 -14.92
CA GLU A 108 8.33 17.14 -14.04
C GLU A 108 6.96 17.28 -13.37
N GLY A 109 6.93 17.71 -12.12
CA GLY A 109 5.68 17.96 -11.39
C GLY A 109 5.93 18.09 -9.90
N ALA A 110 4.89 18.29 -9.11
CA ALA A 110 5.00 18.45 -7.66
C ALA A 110 5.67 17.24 -6.95
N PRO A 111 6.25 17.42 -5.76
CA PRO A 111 6.73 16.31 -4.94
C PRO A 111 5.64 15.29 -4.63
N GLY A 112 6.03 14.04 -4.40
CA GLY A 112 5.08 13.00 -3.98
C GLY A 112 4.09 12.53 -5.05
N THR A 113 4.08 13.13 -6.25
CA THR A 113 3.17 12.77 -7.36
C THR A 113 3.41 11.38 -7.96
N GLY A 114 4.50 10.70 -7.60
CA GLY A 114 4.78 9.33 -8.04
C GLY A 114 5.69 9.20 -9.27
N LYS A 115 6.33 10.29 -9.73
CA LYS A 115 7.35 10.33 -10.80
C LYS A 115 8.34 9.16 -10.74
N THR A 116 9.06 9.10 -9.63
CA THR A 116 10.15 8.17 -9.39
C THR A 116 9.62 6.76 -9.18
N PHE A 117 8.52 6.64 -8.43
CA PHE A 117 7.83 5.37 -8.22
C PHE A 117 7.41 4.69 -9.54
N MET A 118 6.78 5.43 -10.47
CA MET A 118 6.41 4.92 -11.79
C MET A 118 7.64 4.46 -12.60
N SER A 119 8.71 5.25 -12.55
CA SER A 119 9.95 4.98 -13.30
C SER A 119 10.66 3.73 -12.78
N GLU A 120 10.75 3.58 -11.46
CA GLU A 120 11.28 2.37 -10.83
C GLU A 120 10.40 1.15 -11.08
N MET A 121 9.06 1.30 -11.03
CA MET A 121 8.12 0.24 -11.33
C MET A 121 8.32 -0.29 -12.75
N ILE A 122 8.45 0.60 -13.75
CA ILE A 122 8.76 0.19 -15.11
C ILE A 122 10.07 -0.60 -15.14
N ALA A 123 11.13 -0.13 -14.50
CA ALA A 123 12.42 -0.83 -14.48
C ALA A 123 12.34 -2.21 -13.78
N ARG A 124 11.66 -2.29 -12.62
CA ARG A 124 11.41 -3.54 -11.88
C ARG A 124 10.58 -4.54 -12.69
N SER A 125 9.62 -4.06 -13.47
CA SER A 125 8.82 -4.92 -14.34
C SER A 125 9.63 -5.53 -15.49
N ARG A 126 10.76 -4.92 -15.87
CA ARG A 126 11.62 -5.39 -16.98
C ARG A 126 12.70 -6.35 -16.50
N THR A 127 13.32 -6.08 -15.36
CA THR A 127 14.46 -6.87 -14.83
C THR A 127 14.30 -7.17 -13.34
N LYS A 128 14.94 -8.24 -12.86
CA LYS A 128 14.99 -8.53 -11.42
C LYS A 128 15.84 -7.52 -10.64
N GLN A 129 16.91 -7.00 -11.23
CA GLN A 129 17.77 -6.02 -10.55
C GLN A 129 17.13 -4.62 -10.45
N GLY A 130 16.12 -4.32 -11.29
CA GLY A 130 15.52 -2.99 -11.34
C GLY A 130 16.49 -1.91 -11.85
N ALA A 131 16.11 -0.65 -11.63
CA ALA A 131 16.92 0.49 -12.04
C ALA A 131 18.11 0.73 -11.09
N ILE A 132 19.16 1.34 -11.63
CA ILE A 132 20.13 2.09 -10.82
C ILE A 132 19.48 3.44 -10.53
N LYS A 133 19.19 3.72 -9.26
CA LYS A 133 18.63 5.01 -8.83
C LYS A 133 19.75 5.89 -8.29
N ILE A 134 19.80 7.13 -8.74
CA ILE A 134 20.73 8.15 -8.26
C ILE A 134 19.92 9.38 -7.87
N ASP A 135 20.11 9.84 -6.64
CA ASP A 135 19.65 11.16 -6.21
C ASP A 135 20.61 12.23 -6.75
N CYS A 136 20.08 13.15 -7.53
CA CYS A 136 20.82 14.25 -8.12
C CYS A 136 20.78 15.53 -7.28
N GLY A 137 20.04 15.57 -6.16
CA GLY A 137 19.99 16.72 -5.26
C GLY A 137 21.39 17.17 -4.83
N LYS A 138 21.74 18.43 -5.14
CA LYS A 138 23.05 19.05 -4.86
C LYS A 138 24.28 18.28 -5.38
N LYS A 139 24.08 17.31 -6.28
CA LYS A 139 25.15 16.50 -6.86
C LYS A 139 25.81 17.23 -8.02
N ASN A 140 27.11 17.03 -8.21
CA ASN A 140 27.76 17.40 -9.46
C ASN A 140 27.36 16.41 -10.56
N LEU A 141 26.55 16.86 -11.51
CA LEU A 141 26.01 16.00 -12.56
C LEU A 141 27.09 15.39 -13.48
N GLY A 142 28.29 15.96 -13.53
CA GLY A 142 29.43 15.36 -14.22
C GLY A 142 29.85 14.01 -13.63
N GLU A 143 29.57 13.77 -12.35
CA GLU A 143 29.87 12.50 -11.68
C GLU A 143 29.05 11.33 -12.20
N LEU A 144 27.95 11.59 -12.93
CA LEU A 144 27.21 10.54 -13.62
C LEU A 144 28.09 9.81 -14.64
N LEU A 145 29.09 10.49 -15.21
CA LEU A 145 30.01 9.93 -16.20
C LEU A 145 31.25 9.33 -15.54
N PHE A 146 31.92 10.07 -14.67
CA PHE A 146 33.10 9.59 -13.94
C PHE A 146 33.04 10.09 -12.51
N GLU A 147 33.23 9.21 -11.54
CA GLU A 147 33.19 9.56 -10.13
C GLU A 147 34.53 9.21 -9.45
N THR A 148 34.84 9.93 -8.38
CA THR A 148 36.02 9.63 -7.55
C THR A 148 35.59 8.75 -6.40
N VAL A 149 36.32 7.66 -6.17
CA VAL A 149 36.11 6.73 -5.06
C VAL A 149 37.41 6.48 -4.32
N LEU A 150 37.31 6.05 -3.06
CA LEU A 150 38.42 5.43 -2.35
C LEU A 150 38.65 4.01 -2.88
N ASP A 151 39.88 3.75 -3.33
CA ASP A 151 40.39 2.48 -3.85
C ASP A 151 41.16 1.74 -2.75
N PHE A 152 40.43 0.87 -2.07
CA PHE A 152 40.95 0.02 -0.99
C PHE A 152 41.91 -1.08 -1.50
N GLY A 153 41.97 -1.31 -2.82
CA GLY A 153 42.79 -2.37 -3.43
C GLY A 153 44.25 -1.99 -3.65
N LYS A 154 44.55 -0.68 -3.78
CA LYS A 154 45.92 -0.19 -4.05
C LYS A 154 46.87 -0.34 -2.88
N ASP A 155 46.39 -0.21 -1.65
CA ASP A 155 47.19 -0.38 -0.43
C ASP A 155 46.47 -1.29 0.58
N ARG A 156 46.15 -2.50 0.13
CA ARG A 156 45.48 -3.52 0.95
C ARG A 156 46.22 -3.81 2.27
N ARG A 157 47.55 -3.64 2.28
CA ARG A 157 48.38 -3.82 3.49
C ARG A 157 48.04 -2.80 4.56
N PHE A 158 47.81 -1.54 4.20
CA PHE A 158 47.37 -0.52 5.14
C PHE A 158 46.04 -0.91 5.80
N TYR A 159 45.03 -1.27 5.01
CA TYR A 159 43.71 -1.63 5.54
C TYR A 159 43.75 -2.92 6.37
N ASP A 160 44.48 -3.94 5.91
CA ASP A 160 44.67 -5.19 6.67
C ASP A 160 45.40 -4.94 8.01
N GLU A 161 46.41 -4.06 8.04
CA GLU A 161 47.13 -3.67 9.26
C GLU A 161 46.25 -2.84 10.20
N PHE A 162 45.40 -1.98 9.64
CA PHE A 162 44.43 -1.17 10.37
C PHE A 162 43.35 -2.04 11.03
N ASP A 163 42.74 -2.95 10.26
CA ASP A 163 41.72 -3.88 10.74
C ASP A 163 42.31 -4.85 11.79
N SER A 164 43.53 -5.33 11.58
CA SER A 164 44.26 -6.15 12.57
C SER A 164 44.45 -5.40 13.90
N ARG A 165 44.74 -4.10 13.85
CA ARG A 165 44.94 -3.28 15.06
C ARG A 165 43.62 -2.92 15.74
N LEU A 166 42.53 -2.72 14.99
CA LEU A 166 41.17 -2.63 15.54
C LEU A 166 40.77 -3.93 16.23
N GLN A 167 41.09 -5.08 15.65
CA GLN A 167 40.82 -6.39 16.26
C GLN A 167 41.60 -6.58 17.56
N GLN A 168 42.89 -6.21 17.59
CA GLN A 168 43.70 -6.21 18.82
C GLN A 168 43.13 -5.28 19.90
N TYR A 169 42.53 -4.15 19.52
CA TYR A 169 41.86 -3.24 20.45
C TYR A 169 40.60 -3.88 21.02
N ASN A 170 39.80 -4.54 20.18
CA ASN A 170 38.56 -5.20 20.58
C ASN A 170 38.79 -6.44 21.46
N ASP A 171 39.90 -7.14 21.27
CA ASP A 171 40.30 -8.33 22.03
C ASP A 171 40.97 -7.98 23.38
N ALA A 172 41.31 -6.71 23.61
CA ALA A 172 41.94 -6.26 24.85
C ALA A 172 40.95 -6.23 26.03
N VAL A 173 41.36 -6.85 27.14
CA VAL A 173 40.51 -7.13 28.33
C VAL A 173 40.42 -5.94 29.31
N SER A 174 41.28 -4.92 29.16
CA SER A 174 41.29 -3.73 30.02
C SER A 174 41.49 -2.44 29.22
N ASP A 175 41.02 -1.31 29.77
CA ASP A 175 41.13 0.00 29.14
C ASP A 175 42.59 0.47 29.00
N GLU A 176 43.47 0.06 29.92
CA GLU A 176 44.91 0.30 29.84
C GLU A 176 45.58 -0.48 28.70
N ALA A 177 45.10 -1.70 28.40
CA ALA A 177 45.56 -2.50 27.28
C ALA A 177 45.05 -1.91 25.95
N ARG A 178 43.79 -1.46 25.91
CA ARG A 178 43.19 -0.75 24.77
C ARG A 178 43.96 0.51 24.39
N ALA A 179 44.28 1.36 25.37
CA ALA A 179 45.03 2.60 25.16
C ALA A 179 46.49 2.38 24.67
N ARG A 180 47.04 1.16 24.82
CA ARG A 180 48.35 0.78 24.26
C ARG A 180 48.28 0.29 22.81
N VAL A 181 47.12 -0.22 22.38
CA VAL A 181 46.90 -0.70 21.01
C VAL A 181 46.52 0.44 20.07
N PHE A 182 45.63 1.33 20.52
CA PHE A 182 45.15 2.47 19.76
C PHE A 182 45.15 3.71 20.64
N HIS A 183 45.77 4.78 20.19
CA HIS A 183 45.84 6.01 20.96
C HIS A 183 44.44 6.65 21.04
N PRO A 184 43.95 7.11 22.21
CA PRO A 184 42.60 7.68 22.36
C PRO A 184 42.30 8.85 21.41
N HIS A 185 43.34 9.64 21.10
CA HIS A 185 43.23 10.73 20.12
C HIS A 185 43.03 10.25 18.68
N SER A 186 43.57 9.09 18.31
CA SER A 186 43.36 8.49 17.00
C SER A 186 41.90 8.05 16.84
N ILE A 187 41.30 7.50 17.90
CA ILE A 187 39.86 7.17 17.95
C ILE A 187 39.02 8.44 17.76
N ALA A 188 39.39 9.56 18.40
CA ALA A 188 38.70 10.84 18.24
C ALA A 188 38.80 11.40 16.80
N ILE A 189 39.92 11.19 16.12
CA ILE A 189 40.08 11.56 14.70
C ILE A 189 39.21 10.68 13.82
N LEU A 190 39.20 9.35 14.02
CA LEU A 190 38.36 8.42 13.25
C LEU A 190 36.88 8.75 13.42
N ARG A 191 36.43 9.00 14.65
CA ARG A 191 35.04 9.36 14.93
C ARG A 191 34.62 10.65 14.23
N SER A 192 35.51 11.65 14.17
CA SER A 192 35.19 12.92 13.53
C SER A 192 35.30 12.90 12.00
N HIS A 193 36.22 12.11 11.42
CA HIS A 193 36.49 12.13 9.98
C HIS A 193 35.83 10.99 9.20
N LEU A 194 35.44 9.88 9.85
CA LEU A 194 34.68 8.79 9.23
C LEU A 194 33.19 8.79 9.56
N GLY A 195 32.71 9.64 10.47
CA GLY A 195 31.30 9.81 10.78
C GLY A 195 30.55 8.48 10.93
N GLU A 196 29.52 8.27 10.11
CA GLU A 196 28.67 7.06 10.14
C GLU A 196 29.37 5.77 9.66
N ALA A 197 30.54 5.88 9.02
CA ALA A 197 31.35 4.72 8.67
C ALA A 197 32.17 4.19 9.86
N PHE A 198 32.23 4.91 10.98
CA PHE A 198 32.89 4.47 12.21
C PHE A 198 31.83 4.20 13.29
N SER A 199 31.82 2.99 13.84
CA SER A 199 30.90 2.61 14.92
C SER A 199 31.63 2.13 16.17
N GLU A 200 31.01 2.41 17.31
CA GLU A 200 31.44 1.94 18.62
C GLU A 200 30.23 1.35 19.35
N GLU A 201 30.18 0.02 19.44
CA GLU A 201 29.14 -0.73 20.13
C GLU A 201 29.78 -1.63 21.19
N ASP A 202 29.29 -1.58 22.44
CA ASP A 202 29.82 -2.35 23.58
C ASP A 202 31.34 -2.24 23.79
N GLY A 203 31.91 -1.07 23.48
CA GLY A 203 33.35 -0.79 23.59
C GLY A 203 34.21 -1.45 22.52
N LYS A 204 33.60 -2.00 21.46
CA LYS A 204 34.28 -2.48 20.26
C LYS A 204 34.20 -1.45 19.15
N LEU A 205 35.31 -1.28 18.43
CA LEU A 205 35.43 -0.38 17.29
C LEU A 205 35.27 -1.15 15.98
N ALA A 206 34.52 -0.60 15.03
CA ALA A 206 34.40 -1.13 13.67
C ALA A 206 34.37 0.01 12.64
N ILE A 207 34.88 -0.29 11.44
CA ILE A 207 34.82 0.60 10.28
C ILE A 207 34.09 -0.11 9.15
N ASP A 208 33.03 0.50 8.63
CA ASP A 208 32.37 0.09 7.40
C ASP A 208 33.03 0.79 6.21
N TRP A 209 34.07 0.15 5.68
CA TRP A 209 34.84 0.66 4.54
C TRP A 209 33.97 0.96 3.30
N GLY A 210 32.80 0.31 3.16
CA GLY A 210 31.85 0.54 2.06
C GLY A 210 31.05 1.84 2.17
N LYS A 211 30.95 2.43 3.37
CA LYS A 211 30.18 3.66 3.64
C LYS A 211 31.02 4.93 3.63
N THR A 212 32.33 4.82 3.57
CA THR A 212 33.25 5.98 3.68
C THR A 212 33.03 7.03 2.60
N ASN A 213 32.48 6.67 1.43
CA ASN A 213 32.18 7.62 0.35
C ASN A 213 30.96 8.54 0.62
N GLN A 214 30.15 8.23 1.65
CA GLN A 214 28.96 8.99 2.08
C GLN A 214 28.74 8.86 3.60
N CYS A 215 29.74 9.23 4.40
CA CYS A 215 29.71 9.03 5.85
C CYS A 215 29.65 10.32 6.68
N LEU A 216 29.83 11.48 6.04
CA LEU A 216 29.84 12.79 6.68
C LEU A 216 28.63 13.61 6.25
N LYS A 217 28.07 14.36 7.21
CA LYS A 217 26.92 15.24 7.00
C LYS A 217 27.28 16.69 7.29
N GLU A 218 26.71 17.61 6.51
CA GLU A 218 26.72 19.04 6.74
C GLU A 218 25.25 19.49 6.97
N GLY A 219 24.90 19.71 8.24
CA GLY A 219 23.49 19.81 8.67
C GLY A 219 22.78 18.45 8.56
N ASP A 220 21.58 18.44 8.00
CA ASP A 220 20.79 17.21 7.80
C ASP A 220 21.18 16.42 6.54
N ASN A 221 22.12 16.91 5.73
CA ASN A 221 22.44 16.35 4.41
C ASN A 221 23.85 15.76 4.36
N TYR A 222 24.06 14.72 3.56
CA TYR A 222 25.40 14.20 3.29
C TYR A 222 26.26 15.20 2.52
N MET A 223 27.54 15.25 2.88
CA MET A 223 28.54 16.04 2.17
C MET A 223 28.81 15.49 0.77
N ASP A 224 29.33 16.36 -0.11
CA ASP A 224 29.81 15.98 -1.44
C ASP A 224 30.80 14.82 -1.35
N SER A 225 30.67 13.79 -2.20
CA SER A 225 31.52 12.60 -2.11
C SER A 225 33.00 12.93 -2.25
N ARG A 226 33.40 13.93 -3.05
CA ARG A 226 34.81 14.31 -3.16
C ARG A 226 35.31 15.02 -1.90
N ALA A 227 34.50 15.91 -1.32
CA ALA A 227 34.84 16.56 -0.05
C ALA A 227 34.90 15.54 1.09
N THR A 228 33.93 14.63 1.16
CA THR A 228 33.87 13.52 2.12
C THR A 228 35.11 12.65 2.01
N ILE A 229 35.45 12.21 0.79
CA ILE A 229 36.63 11.38 0.52
C ILE A 229 37.91 12.11 0.94
N THR A 230 38.00 13.43 0.71
CA THR A 230 39.18 14.22 1.12
C THR A 230 39.29 14.28 2.64
N ILE A 231 38.20 14.54 3.36
CA ILE A 231 38.18 14.59 4.83
C ILE A 231 38.50 13.21 5.43
N VAL A 232 37.87 12.15 4.92
CA VAL A 232 38.13 10.77 5.33
C VAL A 232 39.60 10.42 5.11
N ASN A 233 40.14 10.77 3.94
CA ASN A 233 41.54 10.55 3.60
C ASN A 233 42.47 11.28 4.57
N ASP A 234 42.26 12.57 4.83
CA ASP A 234 43.05 13.37 5.77
C ASP A 234 43.01 12.81 7.21
N GLY A 235 41.83 12.33 7.63
CA GLY A 235 41.65 11.68 8.92
C GLY A 235 42.44 10.37 9.04
N LEU A 236 42.35 9.52 8.02
CA LEU A 236 43.09 8.26 7.95
C LEU A 236 44.60 8.50 7.87
N LEU A 237 45.07 9.50 7.11
CA LEU A 237 46.48 9.93 7.08
C LEU A 237 46.98 10.33 8.47
N SER A 238 46.18 11.12 9.19
CA SER A 238 46.52 11.64 10.51
C SER A 238 46.62 10.53 11.56
N VAL A 239 45.69 9.58 11.53
CA VAL A 239 45.71 8.40 12.41
C VAL A 239 46.89 7.52 12.08
N ALA A 240 47.12 7.28 10.80
CA ALA A 240 48.18 6.39 10.37
C ALA A 240 49.59 6.90 10.76
N HIS A 241 49.81 8.21 10.62
CA HIS A 241 51.05 8.87 11.08
C HIS A 241 51.21 8.78 12.60
N LYS A 242 50.11 8.93 13.37
CA LYS A 242 50.14 8.85 14.85
C LYS A 242 50.39 7.45 15.36
N GLU A 243 49.78 6.45 14.74
CA GLU A 243 49.87 5.04 15.15
C GLU A 243 51.12 4.33 14.60
N GLY A 244 51.88 5.00 13.72
CA GLY A 244 53.16 4.52 13.18
C GLY A 244 53.02 3.47 12.08
N PHE A 245 51.94 3.51 11.31
CA PHE A 245 51.79 2.63 10.13
C PHE A 245 52.84 3.00 9.08
N GLY A 246 53.88 2.18 8.96
CA GLY A 246 55.16 2.54 8.35
C GLY A 246 55.22 2.59 6.82
N HIS A 247 54.09 2.72 6.11
CA HIS A 247 54.02 2.55 4.65
C HIS A 247 53.54 3.76 3.84
N MET A 248 53.31 4.92 4.47
CA MET A 248 52.76 6.07 3.74
C MET A 248 53.81 7.04 3.23
N ALA A 249 54.08 6.95 1.92
CA ALA A 249 54.73 8.01 1.15
C ALA A 249 53.76 8.51 0.05
N GLY A 250 53.28 9.76 0.16
CA GLY A 250 52.42 10.42 -0.84
C GLY A 250 50.92 10.09 -0.72
N ASN A 251 50.12 10.46 -1.74
CA ASN A 251 48.66 10.19 -1.94
C ASN A 251 48.30 8.68 -1.83
N ALA A 252 48.59 8.06 -0.68
CA ALA A 252 48.70 6.61 -0.49
C ALA A 252 47.37 5.94 -0.10
N LEU A 253 46.40 6.70 0.41
CA LEU A 253 45.01 6.27 0.50
C LEU A 253 44.37 6.50 -0.87
N GLY A 254 44.48 5.49 -1.71
CA GLY A 254 44.23 5.58 -3.15
C GLY A 254 42.89 6.21 -3.50
N MET A 255 42.86 7.48 -3.90
CA MET A 255 41.72 7.99 -4.67
C MET A 255 41.82 7.43 -6.08
N ALA A 256 40.79 6.75 -6.55
CA ALA A 256 40.69 6.30 -7.93
C ALA A 256 39.47 6.93 -8.59
N THR A 257 39.65 7.31 -9.85
CA THR A 257 38.50 7.63 -10.69
C THR A 257 37.96 6.34 -11.30
N GLN A 258 36.65 6.14 -11.18
CA GLN A 258 35.95 5.04 -11.82
C GLN A 258 34.82 5.53 -12.73
N LYS A 259 34.26 4.61 -13.51
CA LYS A 259 33.08 4.87 -14.34
C LYS A 259 31.89 5.21 -13.45
N GLY A 260 31.29 6.36 -13.73
CA GLY A 260 30.09 6.84 -13.05
C GLY A 260 28.86 5.98 -13.36
N PRO A 261 27.75 6.21 -12.64
CA PRO A 261 26.55 5.38 -12.72
C PRO A 261 25.89 5.34 -14.11
N LEU A 262 26.01 6.39 -14.93
CA LEU A 262 25.46 6.39 -16.29
C LEU A 262 26.22 5.43 -17.21
N ILE A 263 27.55 5.40 -17.11
CA ILE A 263 28.38 4.46 -17.87
C ILE A 263 28.13 3.03 -17.39
N ARG A 264 28.08 2.80 -16.07
CA ARG A 264 27.78 1.47 -15.50
C ARG A 264 26.41 0.96 -15.96
N ALA A 265 25.37 1.80 -15.92
CA ALA A 265 24.05 1.45 -16.42
C ALA A 265 24.06 1.07 -17.90
N TRP A 266 24.82 1.83 -18.72
CA TRP A 266 25.01 1.54 -20.14
C TRP A 266 25.68 0.19 -20.38
N GLU A 267 26.80 -0.06 -19.71
CA GLU A 267 27.57 -1.30 -19.85
C GLU A 267 26.77 -2.51 -19.37
N ASP A 268 26.00 -2.39 -18.30
CA ASP A 268 25.15 -3.47 -17.78
C ASP A 268 23.93 -3.70 -18.68
N GLY A 269 23.48 -2.66 -19.39
CA GLY A 269 22.19 -2.65 -20.08
C GLY A 269 21.02 -2.48 -19.11
N ARG A 270 21.23 -1.73 -18.02
CA ARG A 270 20.23 -1.47 -16.98
C ARG A 270 19.61 -0.09 -17.16
N GLU A 271 18.41 0.04 -16.62
CA GLU A 271 17.72 1.32 -16.56
C GLU A 271 18.34 2.22 -15.48
N LEU A 272 18.46 3.52 -15.76
CA LEU A 272 18.96 4.53 -14.84
C LEU A 272 17.84 5.52 -14.51
N VAL A 273 17.58 5.73 -13.22
CA VAL A 273 16.65 6.74 -12.71
C VAL A 273 17.46 7.83 -12.03
N LEU A 274 17.39 9.04 -12.59
CA LEU A 274 18.00 10.26 -12.06
C LEU A 274 16.92 11.04 -11.32
N ASP A 275 16.86 10.87 -10.01
CA ASP A 275 15.88 11.53 -9.15
C ASP A 275 16.30 12.97 -8.85
N GLU A 276 15.36 13.91 -8.82
CA GLU A 276 15.62 15.34 -8.55
C GLU A 276 16.72 15.95 -9.46
N PHE A 277 16.71 15.61 -10.74
CA PHE A 277 17.73 16.01 -11.72
C PHE A 277 17.94 17.53 -11.80
N ASN A 278 16.87 18.31 -11.67
CA ASN A 278 16.94 19.77 -11.69
C ASN A 278 17.36 20.42 -10.36
N ARG A 279 17.60 19.63 -9.31
CA ARG A 279 18.25 20.07 -8.06
C ARG A 279 19.75 19.81 -8.03
N GLY A 280 20.34 19.34 -9.13
CA GLY A 280 21.80 19.22 -9.27
C GLY A 280 22.53 20.55 -9.10
N LYS A 281 23.83 20.51 -8.82
CA LYS A 281 24.64 21.74 -8.72
C LYS A 281 24.52 22.58 -9.99
N GLU A 282 24.26 23.87 -9.82
CA GLU A 282 24.10 24.81 -10.92
C GLU A 282 25.29 24.75 -11.90
N GLY A 283 25.01 24.82 -13.19
CA GLY A 283 26.03 24.78 -14.25
C GLY A 283 26.63 23.40 -14.54
N THR A 284 26.41 22.38 -13.71
CA THR A 284 27.01 21.04 -13.92
C THR A 284 26.36 20.24 -15.04
N THR A 285 25.14 20.59 -15.45
CA THR A 285 24.42 20.00 -16.61
C THR A 285 25.19 20.14 -17.93
N ALA A 286 26.02 21.18 -18.07
CA ALA A 286 26.82 21.42 -19.27
C ALA A 286 27.76 20.24 -19.60
N SER A 287 28.27 19.55 -18.58
CA SER A 287 29.13 18.37 -18.73
C SER A 287 28.43 17.18 -19.41
N LEU A 288 27.09 17.15 -19.38
CA LEU A 288 26.27 16.08 -19.95
C LEU A 288 25.74 16.39 -21.34
N HIS A 289 25.92 17.60 -21.86
CA HIS A 289 25.25 18.08 -23.08
C HIS A 289 25.40 17.10 -24.24
N THR A 290 26.62 16.71 -24.63
CA THR A 290 26.86 15.79 -25.75
C THR A 290 26.32 14.39 -25.50
N VAL A 291 26.31 13.94 -24.24
CA VAL A 291 25.71 12.66 -23.85
C VAL A 291 24.19 12.72 -23.93
N LEU A 292 23.57 13.83 -23.54
CA LEU A 292 22.14 14.04 -23.68
C LEU A 292 21.71 14.05 -25.16
N GLN A 293 22.52 14.59 -26.07
CA GLN A 293 22.28 14.48 -27.51
C GLN A 293 22.28 13.03 -27.99
N PHE A 294 23.25 12.25 -27.51
CA PHE A 294 23.27 10.82 -27.77
C PHE A 294 22.02 10.15 -27.20
N LEU A 295 21.68 10.36 -25.94
CA LEU A 295 20.50 9.73 -25.31
C LEU A 295 19.16 10.17 -25.95
N ALA A 296 19.07 11.40 -26.44
CA ALA A 296 17.93 11.91 -27.19
C ALA A 296 17.79 11.28 -28.60
N GLY A 297 18.85 10.65 -29.09
CA GLY A 297 18.90 10.01 -30.41
C GLY A 297 19.34 10.93 -31.55
N GLU A 298 19.89 12.11 -31.24
CA GLU A 298 20.41 13.07 -32.24
C GLU A 298 21.70 12.58 -32.89
N ILE A 299 22.54 11.86 -32.13
CA ILE A 299 23.83 11.32 -32.57
C ILE A 299 23.95 9.84 -32.20
N ASP A 300 24.70 9.09 -33.01
CA ASP A 300 24.88 7.64 -32.85
C ASP A 300 26.20 7.27 -32.12
N THR A 301 27.09 8.23 -31.86
CA THR A 301 28.34 8.01 -31.11
C THR A 301 28.75 9.28 -30.37
N VAL A 302 29.22 9.13 -29.12
CA VAL A 302 29.81 10.22 -28.34
C VAL A 302 30.96 9.67 -27.48
N THR A 303 32.06 10.41 -27.41
CA THR A 303 33.17 10.12 -26.49
C THR A 303 33.18 11.16 -25.39
N VAL A 304 33.15 10.71 -24.14
CA VAL A 304 33.31 11.56 -22.96
C VAL A 304 34.69 11.38 -22.37
N GLU A 305 35.34 12.49 -22.06
CA GLU A 305 36.65 12.47 -21.41
C GLU A 305 36.49 12.46 -19.90
N ASN A 306 37.40 11.76 -19.24
CA ASN A 306 37.48 11.73 -17.79
C ASN A 306 38.13 13.03 -17.29
N THR A 307 37.31 13.98 -16.88
CA THR A 307 37.72 15.30 -16.38
C THR A 307 38.38 15.28 -15.00
N LEU A 308 38.43 14.13 -14.33
CA LEU A 308 38.91 13.97 -12.95
C LEU A 308 40.34 13.39 -12.84
N LYS A 309 41.02 13.16 -13.97
CA LYS A 309 42.33 12.49 -13.97
C LYS A 309 43.52 13.46 -13.88
N GLU A 310 44.61 13.02 -13.24
CA GLU A 310 45.93 13.66 -13.34
C GLU A 310 46.58 13.37 -14.70
N LYS A 311 47.35 14.34 -15.24
CA LYS A 311 48.03 14.22 -16.54
C LYS A 311 49.03 13.05 -16.53
N GLY A 312 48.83 12.03 -17.38
CA GLY A 312 49.87 11.04 -17.72
C GLY A 312 49.52 9.56 -17.62
N ALA A 313 48.31 9.15 -17.24
CA ALA A 313 47.92 7.74 -17.20
C ALA A 313 47.05 7.34 -18.42
N ASP A 314 47.46 6.35 -19.22
CA ASP A 314 46.82 6.00 -20.51
C ASP A 314 45.53 5.16 -20.41
N VAL A 315 45.32 4.38 -19.34
CA VAL A 315 44.15 3.48 -19.22
C VAL A 315 42.96 4.19 -18.57
N GLY A 316 41.79 4.23 -19.21
CA GLY A 316 40.55 4.80 -18.65
C GLY A 316 40.41 6.33 -18.77
N GLN A 317 40.98 6.93 -19.82
CA GLN A 317 40.94 8.38 -20.08
C GLN A 317 39.60 8.87 -20.65
N SER A 318 38.85 8.01 -21.32
CA SER A 318 37.59 8.37 -21.95
C SER A 318 36.69 7.15 -22.07
N PHE A 319 35.41 7.40 -22.30
CA PHE A 319 34.44 6.36 -22.59
C PHE A 319 33.64 6.74 -23.83
N THR A 320 33.47 5.80 -24.75
CA THR A 320 32.71 6.02 -25.98
C THR A 320 31.40 5.27 -25.92
N PHE A 321 30.29 6.00 -25.98
CA PHE A 321 28.97 5.44 -26.21
C PHE A 321 28.78 5.22 -27.71
N ARG A 322 28.38 4.02 -28.12
CA ARG A 322 28.07 3.68 -29.52
C ARG A 322 26.68 3.06 -29.61
N ARG A 323 25.83 3.55 -30.51
CA ARG A 323 24.46 3.05 -30.65
C ARG A 323 24.40 1.55 -30.96
N SER A 324 25.35 1.04 -31.74
CA SER A 324 25.48 -0.38 -32.06
C SER A 324 25.74 -1.27 -30.84
N GLU A 325 26.20 -0.70 -29.73
CA GLU A 325 26.47 -1.41 -28.48
C GLU A 325 25.31 -1.30 -27.49
N GLN A 326 24.26 -0.53 -27.82
CA GLN A 326 23.12 -0.33 -26.94
C GLN A 326 22.42 -1.65 -26.65
N LYS A 327 22.33 -1.99 -25.37
CA LYS A 327 21.54 -3.13 -24.88
C LYS A 327 20.06 -2.77 -24.78
N LEU A 328 19.19 -3.76 -24.98
CA LEU A 328 17.73 -3.54 -24.95
C LEU A 328 17.22 -3.03 -23.61
N GLY A 329 17.85 -3.43 -22.50
CA GLY A 329 17.46 -3.01 -21.16
C GLY A 329 17.79 -1.54 -20.82
N PHE A 330 18.77 -0.93 -21.49
CA PHE A 330 19.24 0.42 -21.16
C PHE A 330 18.19 1.49 -21.50
N PHE A 331 17.91 2.36 -20.53
CA PHE A 331 17.07 3.54 -20.68
C PHE A 331 17.37 4.52 -19.54
N VAL A 332 17.23 5.83 -19.77
CA VAL A 332 17.43 6.87 -18.75
C VAL A 332 16.11 7.59 -18.49
N THR A 333 15.70 7.62 -17.23
CA THR A 333 14.58 8.45 -16.77
C THR A 333 15.08 9.48 -15.79
N ALA A 334 14.89 10.76 -16.10
CA ALA A 334 15.12 11.84 -15.15
C ALA A 334 13.78 12.30 -14.56
N THR A 335 13.79 12.73 -13.30
CA THR A 335 12.64 13.35 -12.65
C THR A 335 13.05 14.73 -12.12
N GLY A 336 12.10 15.65 -12.05
CA GLY A 336 12.32 16.97 -11.45
C GLY A 336 11.08 17.50 -10.77
N ASN A 337 11.30 18.49 -9.90
CA ASN A 337 10.23 19.23 -9.24
C ASN A 337 9.95 20.53 -9.98
N SER A 338 8.74 21.04 -9.86
CA SER A 338 8.40 22.36 -10.41
C SER A 338 9.06 23.47 -9.59
N GLU A 339 9.33 24.62 -10.21
CA GLU A 339 10.03 25.77 -9.61
C GLU A 339 9.35 26.31 -8.34
N GLU A 340 8.03 26.15 -8.23
CA GLU A 340 7.23 26.53 -7.06
C GLU A 340 7.60 25.75 -5.78
N ASP A 341 8.41 24.69 -5.88
CA ASP A 341 8.76 23.78 -4.77
C ASP A 341 9.96 24.24 -3.92
N GLY A 342 10.75 25.22 -4.38
CA GLY A 342 11.86 25.73 -3.59
C GLY A 342 12.94 26.46 -4.38
N SER A 343 13.70 27.31 -3.70
CA SER A 343 14.80 28.08 -4.29
C SER A 343 16.02 27.24 -4.70
N ASP A 344 16.05 25.96 -4.35
CA ASP A 344 17.09 25.00 -4.72
C ASP A 344 16.77 24.22 -6.00
N VAL A 345 15.58 24.46 -6.59
CA VAL A 345 15.17 23.92 -7.89
C VAL A 345 15.73 24.81 -8.99
N ASN A 346 16.64 24.29 -9.82
CA ASN A 346 17.23 25.06 -10.91
C ASN A 346 16.39 24.95 -12.18
N GLU A 347 16.25 26.06 -12.90
CA GLU A 347 15.79 26.04 -14.29
C GLU A 347 16.75 25.21 -15.14
N LEU A 348 16.21 24.28 -15.93
CA LEU A 348 17.02 23.56 -16.92
C LEU A 348 17.44 24.54 -18.01
N ALA A 349 18.75 24.64 -18.25
CA ALA A 349 19.29 25.45 -19.33
C ALA A 349 18.56 25.17 -20.66
N GLY A 350 18.30 26.21 -21.47
CA GLY A 350 17.52 26.08 -22.72
C GLY A 350 18.05 25.03 -23.70
N SER A 351 19.36 24.79 -23.69
CA SER A 351 20.00 23.72 -24.46
C SER A 351 19.65 22.32 -23.95
N VAL A 352 19.41 22.14 -22.65
CA VAL A 352 18.99 20.88 -22.04
C VAL A 352 17.49 20.67 -22.24
N SER A 353 16.66 21.70 -21.99
CA SER A 353 15.19 21.60 -22.11
C SER A 353 14.72 21.33 -23.55
N SER A 354 15.42 21.85 -24.56
CA SER A 354 15.13 21.55 -25.97
C SER A 354 15.38 20.09 -26.37
N ARG A 355 16.25 19.37 -25.65
CA ARG A 355 16.57 17.95 -25.89
C ARG A 355 15.76 17.02 -25.01
N ILE A 356 15.57 17.45 -23.77
CA ILE A 356 14.81 16.76 -22.75
C ILE A 356 13.45 17.44 -22.64
N VAL A 357 12.56 17.18 -23.60
CA VAL A 357 11.19 17.73 -23.56
C VAL A 357 10.50 17.26 -22.27
N PRO A 358 10.15 18.17 -21.33
CA PRO A 358 9.54 17.80 -20.07
C PRO A 358 8.13 17.28 -20.27
N LYS A 359 7.79 16.21 -19.54
CA LYS A 359 6.42 15.73 -19.41
C LYS A 359 5.88 16.14 -18.05
N PHE A 360 4.97 17.11 -18.06
CA PHE A 360 4.37 17.67 -16.85
C PHE A 360 3.28 16.75 -16.29
N ILE A 361 3.48 16.24 -15.09
CA ILE A 361 2.48 15.47 -14.37
C ILE A 361 1.38 16.41 -13.89
N PRO A 362 0.10 16.11 -14.20
CA PRO A 362 -1.00 16.93 -13.76
C PRO A 362 -1.15 16.89 -12.23
N VAL A 363 -1.76 17.93 -11.68
CA VAL A 363 -2.19 17.96 -10.28
C VAL A 363 -3.17 16.80 -10.04
N ALA A 364 -3.01 16.11 -8.91
CA ALA A 364 -3.82 14.96 -8.55
C ALA A 364 -5.30 15.34 -8.38
N THR A 365 -6.16 14.63 -9.11
CA THR A 365 -7.63 14.74 -9.01
C THR A 365 -8.17 13.84 -7.90
N VAL A 366 -9.45 14.03 -7.52
CA VAL A 366 -10.13 13.14 -6.54
C VAL A 366 -10.04 11.67 -6.96
N GLU A 367 -10.09 11.38 -8.26
CA GLU A 367 -9.92 10.02 -8.79
C GLU A 367 -8.52 9.46 -8.48
N ASP A 368 -7.48 10.29 -8.60
CA ASP A 368 -6.09 9.91 -8.29
C ASP A 368 -5.90 9.67 -6.79
N TRP A 369 -6.54 10.47 -5.93
CA TRP A 369 -6.56 10.24 -4.48
C TRP A 369 -7.24 8.92 -4.13
N GLN A 370 -8.42 8.66 -4.70
CA GLN A 370 -9.14 7.41 -4.44
C GLN A 370 -8.34 6.19 -4.90
N HIS A 371 -7.75 6.25 -6.09
CA HIS A 371 -6.84 5.22 -6.60
C HIS A 371 -5.73 4.90 -5.60
N ARG A 372 -5.03 5.94 -5.12
CA ARG A 372 -3.90 5.74 -4.22
C ARG A 372 -4.32 5.22 -2.85
N ILE A 373 -5.43 5.71 -2.32
CA ILE A 373 -6.01 5.20 -1.06
C ILE A 373 -6.36 3.71 -1.20
N CYS A 374 -7.00 3.29 -2.30
CA CYS A 374 -7.30 1.88 -2.55
C CYS A 374 -6.04 1.02 -2.59
N GLN A 375 -4.99 1.49 -3.28
CA GLN A 375 -3.71 0.77 -3.33
C GLN A 375 -3.08 0.59 -1.96
N ILE A 376 -3.12 1.61 -1.10
CA ILE A 376 -2.55 1.52 0.25
C ILE A 376 -3.38 0.56 1.11
N LEU A 377 -4.72 0.68 1.05
CA LEU A 377 -5.63 -0.15 1.85
C LEU A 377 -5.63 -1.63 1.45
N THR A 378 -5.51 -1.93 0.16
CA THR A 378 -5.78 -3.29 -0.37
C THR A 378 -4.63 -3.90 -1.18
N GLY A 379 -3.58 -3.13 -1.47
CA GLY A 379 -2.53 -3.53 -2.41
C GLY A 379 -2.95 -3.47 -3.88
N LEU A 380 -4.18 -3.04 -4.19
CA LEU A 380 -4.69 -2.87 -5.55
C LEU A 380 -5.46 -1.54 -5.71
N PRO A 381 -5.41 -0.89 -6.88
CA PRO A 381 -6.23 0.28 -7.19
C PRO A 381 -7.66 -0.13 -7.54
N VAL A 382 -8.41 -0.67 -6.58
CA VAL A 382 -9.77 -1.22 -6.78
C VAL A 382 -10.67 -0.24 -7.53
N SER A 383 -10.64 1.05 -7.20
CA SER A 383 -11.44 2.09 -7.87
C SER A 383 -11.16 2.21 -9.36
N THR A 384 -9.89 2.17 -9.77
CA THR A 384 -9.50 2.23 -11.18
C THR A 384 -9.82 0.92 -11.91
N LEU A 385 -9.57 -0.23 -11.28
CA LEU A 385 -9.89 -1.54 -11.86
C LEU A 385 -11.40 -1.71 -12.08
N PHE A 386 -12.20 -1.25 -11.14
CA PHE A 386 -13.66 -1.26 -11.23
C PHE A 386 -14.15 -0.30 -12.32
N ARG A 387 -13.78 0.99 -12.25
CA ARG A 387 -14.24 2.02 -13.19
C ARG A 387 -13.83 1.76 -14.64
N ALA A 388 -12.67 1.13 -14.87
CA ALA A 388 -12.20 0.79 -16.21
C ALA A 388 -13.14 -0.17 -16.98
N SER A 389 -13.95 -0.96 -16.28
CA SER A 389 -14.93 -1.90 -16.87
C SER A 389 -16.21 -1.98 -16.01
N GLU A 390 -16.69 -0.84 -15.54
CA GLU A 390 -17.78 -0.74 -14.55
C GLU A 390 -19.05 -1.48 -14.98
N GLY A 391 -19.43 -1.35 -16.25
CA GLY A 391 -20.62 -2.01 -16.79
C GLY A 391 -20.56 -3.54 -16.79
N ASP A 392 -19.35 -4.12 -16.86
CA ASP A 392 -19.13 -5.56 -16.79
C ASP A 392 -19.15 -6.04 -15.33
N TRP A 393 -18.48 -5.32 -14.44
CA TRP A 393 -18.38 -5.68 -13.02
C TRP A 393 -19.68 -5.50 -12.25
N ARG A 394 -20.50 -4.50 -12.58
CA ARG A 394 -21.85 -4.36 -11.98
C ARG A 394 -22.76 -5.54 -12.31
N LYS A 395 -22.55 -6.23 -13.44
CA LYS A 395 -23.32 -7.42 -13.83
C LYS A 395 -22.80 -8.70 -13.18
N ASN A 396 -21.53 -8.71 -12.77
CA ASN A 396 -20.87 -9.86 -12.15
C ASN A 396 -19.96 -9.42 -10.99
N PRO A 397 -20.54 -8.96 -9.87
CA PRO A 397 -19.79 -8.45 -8.72
C PRO A 397 -18.92 -9.53 -8.06
N ASP A 398 -19.40 -10.78 -8.00
CA ASP A 398 -18.64 -11.89 -7.42
C ASP A 398 -17.46 -12.32 -8.30
N GLY A 399 -17.62 -12.29 -9.63
CA GLY A 399 -16.50 -12.48 -10.56
C GLY A 399 -15.42 -11.41 -10.39
N PHE A 400 -15.81 -10.16 -10.13
CA PHE A 400 -14.85 -9.10 -9.83
C PHE A 400 -14.11 -9.35 -8.50
N ARG A 401 -14.85 -9.73 -7.45
CA ARG A 401 -14.28 -10.09 -6.13
C ARG A 401 -13.20 -11.17 -6.25
N GLN A 402 -13.48 -12.25 -6.98
CA GLN A 402 -12.52 -13.33 -7.22
C GLN A 402 -11.29 -12.82 -8.00
N LYS A 403 -11.49 -11.97 -9.02
CA LYS A 403 -10.40 -11.39 -9.80
C LYS A 403 -9.50 -10.48 -9.00
N LEU A 404 -10.04 -9.72 -8.05
CA LEU A 404 -9.23 -8.88 -7.15
C LEU A 404 -8.25 -9.72 -6.32
N ILE A 405 -8.71 -10.83 -5.74
CA ILE A 405 -7.88 -11.77 -4.98
C ILE A 405 -6.79 -12.39 -5.89
N GLU A 406 -7.18 -12.81 -7.10
CA GLU A 406 -6.24 -13.34 -8.10
C GLU A 406 -5.18 -12.30 -8.47
N TRP A 407 -5.56 -11.07 -8.79
CA TRP A 407 -4.63 -10.01 -9.18
C TRP A 407 -3.70 -9.58 -8.05
N ARG A 408 -4.17 -9.63 -6.79
CA ARG A 408 -3.35 -9.29 -5.62
C ARG A 408 -2.17 -10.25 -5.47
N THR A 409 -2.35 -11.51 -5.85
CA THR A 409 -1.35 -12.59 -5.72
C THR A 409 -0.67 -12.94 -7.06
N LEU A 410 -1.16 -12.41 -8.18
CA LEU A 410 -0.68 -12.73 -9.52
C LEU A 410 0.84 -12.48 -9.66
N GLY A 411 1.57 -13.53 -10.01
CA GLY A 411 3.02 -13.44 -10.23
C GLY A 411 3.86 -13.23 -8.96
N LEU A 412 3.29 -13.45 -7.78
CA LEU A 412 4.06 -13.58 -6.53
C LEU A 412 4.55 -15.02 -6.36
N GLY A 413 5.71 -15.18 -5.71
CA GLY A 413 6.16 -16.50 -5.23
C GLY A 413 5.25 -17.02 -4.10
N LYS A 414 5.35 -18.32 -3.75
CA LYS A 414 4.54 -18.91 -2.67
C LYS A 414 4.73 -18.19 -1.33
N GLU A 415 5.96 -17.87 -0.97
CA GLU A 415 6.30 -17.14 0.25
C GLU A 415 5.78 -15.70 0.21
N GLU A 416 5.97 -14.99 -0.91
CA GLU A 416 5.46 -13.63 -1.09
C GLU A 416 3.93 -13.56 -1.05
N ALA A 417 3.24 -14.57 -1.59
CA ALA A 417 1.79 -14.68 -1.55
C ALA A 417 1.28 -14.98 -0.12
N ALA A 418 1.99 -15.79 0.66
CA ALA A 418 1.66 -16.06 2.05
C ALA A 418 1.87 -14.83 2.95
N ASN A 419 2.81 -13.95 2.60
CA ASN A 419 3.10 -12.71 3.32
C ASN A 419 2.17 -11.54 2.95
N VAL A 420 1.14 -11.75 2.12
CA VAL A 420 0.14 -10.70 1.85
C VAL A 420 -0.66 -10.43 3.14
N PRO A 421 -0.77 -9.17 3.60
CA PRO A 421 -1.49 -8.88 4.84
C PRO A 421 -2.95 -9.33 4.76
N GLU A 422 -3.41 -10.04 5.79
CA GLU A 422 -4.76 -10.60 5.85
C GLU A 422 -5.84 -9.53 5.74
N LEU A 423 -5.64 -8.38 6.39
CA LEU A 423 -6.55 -7.23 6.28
C LEU A 423 -6.78 -6.81 4.82
N GLN A 424 -5.75 -6.82 3.97
CA GLN A 424 -5.92 -6.48 2.55
C GLN A 424 -6.84 -7.49 1.87
N MET A 425 -6.72 -8.78 2.18
CA MET A 425 -7.55 -9.83 1.61
C MET A 425 -9.00 -9.71 2.09
N LYS A 426 -9.22 -9.45 3.39
CA LYS A 426 -10.55 -9.15 3.96
C LYS A 426 -11.20 -7.94 3.29
N LEU A 427 -10.45 -6.86 3.10
CA LEU A 427 -10.93 -5.66 2.40
C LEU A 427 -11.23 -5.91 0.92
N LEU A 428 -10.42 -6.69 0.20
CA LEU A 428 -10.69 -7.05 -1.20
C LEU A 428 -11.95 -7.90 -1.35
N ARG A 429 -12.25 -8.77 -0.36
CA ARG A 429 -13.52 -9.51 -0.33
C ARG A 429 -14.72 -8.56 -0.18
N ARG A 430 -14.57 -7.43 0.49
CA ARG A 430 -15.61 -6.39 0.68
C ARG A 430 -15.33 -5.13 -0.16
N TRP A 431 -14.95 -5.33 -1.42
CA TRP A 431 -14.46 -4.25 -2.29
C TRP A 431 -15.45 -3.09 -2.47
N GLU A 432 -16.76 -3.33 -2.38
CA GLU A 432 -17.80 -2.27 -2.47
C GLU A 432 -17.68 -1.28 -1.32
N ASP A 433 -17.51 -1.77 -0.09
CA ASP A 433 -17.27 -0.94 1.09
C ASP A 433 -15.97 -0.15 0.96
N VAL A 434 -14.92 -0.78 0.42
CA VAL A 434 -13.63 -0.11 0.14
C VAL A 434 -13.81 0.99 -0.91
N LEU A 435 -14.59 0.77 -1.96
CA LEU A 435 -14.86 1.79 -2.97
C LEU A 435 -15.57 2.99 -2.37
N GLU A 436 -16.60 2.76 -1.56
CA GLU A 436 -17.35 3.84 -0.92
C GLU A 436 -16.47 4.60 0.11
N ALA A 437 -15.75 3.87 0.97
CA ALA A 437 -14.87 4.46 1.98
C ALA A 437 -13.73 5.25 1.35
N SER A 438 -13.09 4.70 0.31
CA SER A 438 -12.01 5.37 -0.40
C SER A 438 -12.48 6.62 -1.14
N GLU A 439 -13.71 6.64 -1.66
CA GLU A 439 -14.30 7.84 -2.28
C GLU A 439 -14.49 8.96 -1.24
N LYS A 440 -15.02 8.61 -0.06
CA LYS A 440 -15.16 9.53 1.08
C LYS A 440 -13.82 10.10 1.52
N LEU A 441 -12.84 9.24 1.74
CA LEU A 441 -11.48 9.63 2.09
C LEU A 441 -10.83 10.49 1.00
N ALA A 442 -10.99 10.15 -0.27
CA ALA A 442 -10.42 10.90 -1.38
C ALA A 442 -10.99 12.31 -1.47
N ARG A 443 -12.31 12.47 -1.35
CA ARG A 443 -12.95 13.79 -1.28
C ARG A 443 -12.48 14.59 -0.07
N PHE A 444 -12.31 13.93 1.07
CA PHE A 444 -11.79 14.56 2.27
C PHE A 444 -10.36 15.07 2.07
N TYR A 445 -9.40 14.20 1.73
CA TYR A 445 -7.98 14.58 1.56
C TYR A 445 -7.77 15.58 0.43
N TYR A 446 -8.47 15.41 -0.70
CA TYR A 446 -8.44 16.38 -1.77
C TYR A 446 -8.93 17.74 -1.26
N GLY A 447 -10.11 17.80 -0.63
CA GLY A 447 -10.64 19.04 -0.07
C GLY A 447 -9.73 19.66 0.98
N TRP A 448 -9.15 18.86 1.87
CA TRP A 448 -8.16 19.33 2.85
C TRP A 448 -6.96 19.96 2.15
N SER A 449 -6.38 19.31 1.13
CA SER A 449 -5.26 19.85 0.34
C SER A 449 -5.60 21.20 -0.32
N GLN A 450 -6.86 21.38 -0.76
CA GLN A 450 -7.31 22.64 -1.36
C GLN A 450 -7.50 23.74 -0.30
N VAL A 451 -8.04 23.40 0.87
CA VAL A 451 -8.28 24.36 1.95
C VAL A 451 -6.97 24.93 2.48
N ILE A 452 -5.93 24.11 2.65
CA ILE A 452 -4.64 24.57 3.20
C ILE A 452 -3.69 25.22 2.19
N ASN A 453 -4.01 25.15 0.89
CA ASN A 453 -3.18 25.73 -0.16
C ASN A 453 -3.79 27.08 -0.63
N PRO A 454 -3.18 28.23 -0.31
CA PRO A 454 -3.67 29.55 -0.72
C PRO A 454 -3.79 29.73 -2.24
N GLU A 455 -2.98 29.00 -3.02
CA GLU A 455 -3.01 29.04 -4.48
C GLU A 455 -4.07 28.14 -5.11
N SER A 456 -4.84 27.42 -4.28
CA SER A 456 -5.86 26.52 -4.79
C SER A 456 -7.02 27.25 -5.46
N PRO A 457 -7.70 26.63 -6.43
CA PRO A 457 -8.92 27.17 -7.03
C PRO A 457 -10.01 27.54 -6.01
N ALA A 458 -10.06 26.88 -4.84
CA ALA A 458 -11.05 27.15 -3.79
C ALA A 458 -10.85 28.53 -3.13
N HIS A 459 -9.60 28.96 -2.98
CA HIS A 459 -9.26 30.32 -2.51
C HIS A 459 -9.47 31.37 -3.60
N ARG A 460 -9.10 31.06 -4.85
CA ARG A 460 -9.26 31.98 -6.01
C ARG A 460 -10.73 32.32 -6.31
N THR A 461 -11.67 31.46 -5.94
CA THR A 461 -13.12 31.69 -6.09
C THR A 461 -13.73 32.50 -4.93
N GLY A 462 -12.94 32.89 -3.92
CA GLY A 462 -13.36 33.72 -2.79
C GLY A 462 -14.11 32.98 -1.68
N SER A 463 -14.44 31.70 -1.89
CA SER A 463 -15.22 30.87 -0.95
C SER A 463 -14.52 30.64 0.40
N LEU A 464 -13.19 30.76 0.45
CA LEU A 464 -12.34 30.53 1.62
C LEU A 464 -11.59 31.79 2.08
N SER A 465 -12.01 32.97 1.63
CA SER A 465 -11.32 34.25 1.90
C SER A 465 -11.07 34.53 3.39
N GLN A 466 -11.96 34.05 4.28
CA GLN A 466 -11.83 34.18 5.73
C GLN A 466 -10.69 33.34 6.34
N LEU A 467 -10.16 32.35 5.62
CA LEU A 467 -9.06 31.50 6.08
C LEU A 467 -7.67 32.03 5.70
N MET A 468 -7.58 33.05 4.84
CA MET A 468 -6.29 33.57 4.36
C MET A 468 -5.44 34.18 5.49
N GLU A 469 -6.08 34.68 6.57
CA GLU A 469 -5.37 35.18 7.77
C GLU A 469 -4.79 34.05 8.62
N GLU A 470 -5.37 32.85 8.58
CA GLU A 470 -4.92 31.68 9.34
C GLU A 470 -3.98 30.77 8.54
N ILE A 471 -3.88 30.90 7.22
CA ILE A 471 -3.10 30.01 6.36
C ILE A 471 -1.99 30.81 5.68
N ASP A 472 -0.80 30.81 6.29
CA ASP A 472 0.41 31.36 5.69
C ASP A 472 1.25 30.27 4.99
N GLU A 473 2.20 30.71 4.17
CA GLU A 473 3.11 29.84 3.42
C GLU A 473 3.95 28.94 4.37
N ARG A 474 4.26 29.44 5.56
CA ARG A 474 4.96 28.71 6.62
C ARG A 474 4.11 27.59 7.24
N TYR A 475 2.81 27.78 7.37
CA TYR A 475 1.90 26.75 7.83
C TYR A 475 1.66 25.71 6.74
N ASN A 476 1.43 26.14 5.50
CA ASN A 476 1.21 25.23 4.36
C ASN A 476 2.42 24.30 4.17
N SER A 477 3.64 24.82 4.22
CA SER A 477 4.87 24.01 4.13
C SER A 477 5.07 23.01 5.27
N LYS A 478 4.53 23.27 6.47
CA LYS A 478 4.61 22.35 7.62
C LYS A 478 3.56 21.24 7.60
N VAL A 479 2.34 21.57 7.18
CA VAL A 479 1.19 20.65 7.26
C VAL A 479 0.96 19.88 5.98
N SER A 480 1.36 20.43 4.82
CA SER A 480 1.23 19.92 3.44
C SER A 480 0.60 18.53 3.33
N ILE A 481 -0.61 18.47 2.78
CA ILE A 481 -1.36 17.22 2.60
C ILE A 481 -1.01 16.61 1.24
N ASP A 482 -0.19 15.56 1.28
CA ASP A 482 0.18 14.74 0.12
C ASP A 482 -0.18 13.26 0.36
N PHE A 483 0.15 12.39 -0.60
CA PHE A 483 -0.08 10.95 -0.45
C PHE A 483 0.72 10.31 0.71
N ARG A 484 1.81 10.94 1.20
CA ARG A 484 2.58 10.42 2.33
C ARG A 484 1.79 10.55 3.63
N LYS A 485 1.01 11.62 3.80
CA LYS A 485 0.10 11.77 4.95
C LYS A 485 -0.96 10.68 5.00
N VAL A 486 -1.48 10.25 3.85
CA VAL A 486 -2.42 9.12 3.77
C VAL A 486 -1.76 7.83 4.24
N ILE A 487 -0.54 7.55 3.78
CA ILE A 487 0.25 6.38 4.19
C ILE A 487 0.48 6.41 5.70
N LEU A 488 0.87 7.57 6.24
CA LEU A 488 1.07 7.76 7.67
C LEU A 488 -0.19 7.38 8.45
N HIS A 489 -1.34 8.00 8.17
CA HIS A 489 -2.57 7.75 8.93
C HIS A 489 -3.03 6.28 8.84
N ILE A 490 -2.88 5.64 7.69
CA ILE A 490 -3.24 4.22 7.54
C ILE A 490 -2.29 3.34 8.34
N ASN A 491 -0.98 3.58 8.29
CA ASN A 491 -0.01 2.82 9.07
C ASN A 491 -0.23 3.00 10.58
N GLU A 492 -0.49 4.23 11.03
CA GLU A 492 -0.81 4.50 12.43
C GLU A 492 -2.10 3.79 12.87
N ALA A 493 -3.08 3.63 11.98
CA ALA A 493 -4.30 2.88 12.27
C ALA A 493 -4.08 1.35 12.35
N LEU A 494 -2.98 0.86 11.78
CA LEU A 494 -2.56 -0.55 11.88
C LEU A 494 -1.71 -0.81 13.13
N GLU A 495 -1.18 0.22 13.78
CA GLU A 495 -0.43 0.08 15.02
C GLU A 495 -1.37 -0.12 16.22
N ARG A 496 -1.05 -1.08 17.09
CA ARG A 496 -1.71 -1.19 18.41
C ARG A 496 -1.25 -0.03 19.28
N ARG A 497 -2.15 0.91 19.55
CA ARG A 497 -1.90 2.04 20.45
C ARG A 497 -2.86 1.98 21.64
N PRO A 498 -2.38 2.22 22.87
CA PRO A 498 -3.26 2.29 24.02
C PRO A 498 -4.25 3.45 23.83
N ALA A 499 -5.55 3.16 23.94
CA ALA A 499 -6.57 4.19 23.90
C ALA A 499 -6.68 4.87 25.28
N ALA A 500 -6.58 6.19 25.30
CA ALA A 500 -6.91 6.97 26.50
C ALA A 500 -8.44 6.95 26.69
N SER A 501 -8.92 6.44 27.83
CA SER A 501 -10.33 6.53 28.20
C SER A 501 -10.60 7.84 28.95
N SER A 502 -11.84 8.35 28.82
CA SER A 502 -12.24 9.51 29.61
C SER A 502 -12.26 9.15 31.09
N SER A 503 -12.06 10.14 31.96
CA SER A 503 -12.13 9.96 33.42
C SER A 503 -13.50 9.46 33.92
N GLN A 504 -14.54 9.55 33.08
CA GLN A 504 -15.88 9.02 33.38
C GLN A 504 -16.00 7.54 33.05
N MET A 505 -15.17 7.01 32.15
CA MET A 505 -15.14 5.60 31.78
C MET A 505 -13.98 4.83 32.42
N SER A 506 -13.08 5.51 33.13
CA SER A 506 -12.04 4.85 33.90
C SER A 506 -12.67 4.14 35.11
N GLN A 507 -12.35 2.85 35.29
CA GLN A 507 -12.86 2.03 36.40
C GLN A 507 -12.22 2.39 37.77
N GLY A 508 -11.79 3.64 37.95
CA GLY A 508 -11.00 4.08 39.09
C GLY A 508 -9.51 3.73 38.98
N VAL A 509 -8.76 4.01 40.05
CA VAL A 509 -7.32 3.71 40.17
C VAL A 509 -7.16 2.65 41.25
N ASP A 510 -6.37 1.61 40.98
CA ASP A 510 -6.00 0.63 42.02
C ASP A 510 -5.12 1.31 43.08
N LEU A 511 -5.58 1.34 44.32
CA LEU A 511 -4.88 1.93 45.47
C LEU A 511 -4.01 0.89 46.22
N GLY A 512 -3.82 -0.30 45.66
CA GLY A 512 -2.98 -1.37 46.19
C GLY A 512 -1.47 -1.07 46.20
N ASP A 513 -0.65 -2.09 46.41
CA ASP A 513 0.82 -1.96 46.41
C ASP A 513 1.37 -1.95 44.97
N TRP A 514 1.89 -0.80 44.55
CA TRP A 514 2.43 -0.57 43.20
C TRP A 514 3.86 -1.10 43.03
N SER A 515 4.45 -1.70 44.07
CA SER A 515 5.78 -2.29 44.01
C SER A 515 5.85 -3.51 43.08
N ASN A 516 4.72 -4.17 42.82
CA ASN A 516 4.62 -5.30 41.90
C ASN A 516 3.96 -4.89 40.57
N PRO A 517 4.52 -5.30 39.41
CA PRO A 517 3.89 -5.01 38.13
C PRO A 517 2.54 -5.72 38.03
N PRO A 518 1.48 -5.05 37.53
CA PRO A 518 0.19 -5.70 37.31
C PRO A 518 0.35 -6.80 36.25
N LYS A 519 -0.41 -7.89 36.41
CA LYS A 519 -0.48 -8.94 35.39
C LYS A 519 -1.16 -8.36 34.15
N MET A 520 -0.47 -8.33 33.02
CA MET A 520 -1.13 -8.09 31.73
C MET A 520 -2.07 -9.26 31.45
N THR A 521 -3.34 -8.98 31.19
CA THR A 521 -4.29 -9.98 30.68
C THR A 521 -3.86 -10.36 29.26
N GLU A 522 -3.71 -11.66 28.99
CA GLU A 522 -3.36 -12.17 27.64
C GLU A 522 -4.38 -11.72 26.58
N GLU A 523 -5.65 -11.53 26.97
CA GLU A 523 -6.73 -10.99 26.12
C GLU A 523 -6.44 -9.60 25.53
N ALA A 524 -5.62 -8.78 26.20
CA ALA A 524 -5.24 -7.46 25.68
C ALA A 524 -4.17 -7.54 24.56
N LEU A 525 -3.55 -8.71 24.37
CA LEU A 525 -2.54 -8.97 23.33
C LEU A 525 -3.16 -9.56 22.06
N ASP A 526 -4.42 -9.97 22.05
CA ASP A 526 -5.08 -10.66 20.92
C ASP A 526 -6.20 -9.83 20.24
N GLU A 527 -6.19 -8.50 20.37
CA GLU A 527 -7.14 -7.65 19.64
C GLU A 527 -6.94 -7.79 18.11
N ASP A 528 -7.99 -8.24 17.41
CA ASP A 528 -8.02 -8.22 15.94
C ASP A 528 -8.14 -6.78 15.45
N LEU A 529 -7.03 -6.28 14.89
CA LEU A 529 -6.91 -4.94 14.33
C LEU A 529 -7.97 -4.66 13.25
N ALA A 530 -8.46 -5.68 12.55
CA ALA A 530 -9.45 -5.51 11.50
C ALA A 530 -10.78 -4.99 12.06
N LEU A 531 -11.18 -5.40 13.28
CA LEU A 531 -12.49 -5.09 13.87
C LEU A 531 -12.78 -3.60 13.98
N HIS A 532 -11.76 -2.79 14.31
CA HIS A 532 -11.90 -1.36 14.55
C HIS A 532 -10.97 -0.51 13.69
N PHE A 533 -10.48 -1.06 12.57
CA PHE A 533 -9.52 -0.38 11.70
C PHE A 533 -10.05 0.96 11.16
N GLY A 534 -11.25 0.99 10.61
CA GLY A 534 -11.88 2.19 10.06
C GLY A 534 -12.12 3.25 11.13
N THR A 535 -12.63 2.85 12.28
CA THR A 535 -12.88 3.76 13.41
C THR A 535 -11.58 4.39 13.92
N ARG A 536 -10.51 3.60 14.04
CA ARG A 536 -9.18 4.12 14.41
C ARG A 536 -8.62 5.08 13.37
N LEU A 537 -8.73 4.75 12.09
CA LEU A 537 -8.30 5.63 11.00
C LEU A 537 -9.02 6.98 11.06
N ALA A 538 -10.34 6.99 11.27
CA ALA A 538 -11.10 8.22 11.41
C ALA A 538 -10.62 9.05 12.62
N ASN A 539 -10.43 8.41 13.78
CA ASN A 539 -9.96 9.07 15.00
C ASN A 539 -8.55 9.68 14.83
N ILE A 540 -7.63 8.98 14.17
CA ILE A 540 -6.27 9.48 13.90
C ILE A 540 -6.34 10.74 13.03
N ILE A 541 -7.15 10.70 11.96
CA ILE A 541 -7.33 11.86 11.07
C ILE A 541 -7.89 13.05 11.84
N LEU A 542 -8.95 12.85 12.63
CA LEU A 542 -9.58 13.92 13.42
C LEU A 542 -8.63 14.47 14.50
N GLY A 543 -7.86 13.60 15.17
CA GLY A 543 -6.83 13.98 16.13
C GLY A 543 -5.73 14.82 15.49
N HIS A 544 -5.30 14.48 14.28
CA HIS A 544 -4.30 15.25 13.55
C HIS A 544 -4.83 16.61 13.07
N ILE A 545 -6.12 16.71 12.70
CA ILE A 545 -6.76 18.01 12.47
C ILE A 545 -6.66 18.86 13.75
N ASN A 546 -6.99 18.32 14.92
CA ASN A 546 -6.90 19.04 16.19
C ASN A 546 -5.48 19.55 16.46
N ALA A 547 -4.48 18.67 16.35
CA ALA A 547 -3.08 19.00 16.60
C ALA A 547 -2.52 20.05 15.62
N THR A 548 -2.98 20.04 14.37
CA THR A 548 -2.51 21.00 13.35
C THR A 548 -3.32 22.29 13.32
N THR A 549 -4.44 22.39 14.03
CA THR A 549 -5.31 23.58 13.99
C THR A 549 -5.51 24.23 15.35
N ILE A 550 -6.27 23.60 16.25
CA ILE A 550 -6.60 24.16 17.57
C ILE A 550 -5.34 24.43 18.39
N GLU A 551 -4.41 23.47 18.45
CA GLU A 551 -3.18 23.61 19.23
C GLU A 551 -2.27 24.73 18.70
N LEU A 552 -2.47 25.13 17.43
CA LEU A 552 -1.77 26.24 16.77
C LEU A 552 -2.60 27.53 16.71
N GLY A 553 -3.77 27.58 17.37
CA GLY A 553 -4.64 28.76 17.44
C GLY A 553 -5.46 29.06 16.17
N LYS A 554 -5.63 28.09 15.27
CA LYS A 554 -6.32 28.26 13.96
C LYS A 554 -7.78 27.78 14.02
N ALA A 555 -8.62 28.54 14.70
CA ALA A 555 -9.97 28.12 15.05
C ALA A 555 -10.95 28.09 13.85
N ASN A 556 -10.82 28.99 12.88
CA ASN A 556 -11.71 28.98 11.72
C ASN A 556 -11.36 27.83 10.76
N LEU A 557 -10.06 27.59 10.57
CA LEU A 557 -9.57 26.44 9.81
C LEU A 557 -10.04 25.13 10.44
N HIS A 558 -9.93 25.00 11.77
CA HIS A 558 -10.43 23.85 12.50
C HIS A 558 -11.92 23.58 12.21
N ARG A 559 -12.77 24.60 12.39
CA ARG A 559 -14.22 24.48 12.16
C ARG A 559 -14.53 24.03 10.75
N GLN A 560 -13.84 24.58 9.76
CA GLN A 560 -14.05 24.24 8.36
C GLN A 560 -13.60 22.82 8.02
N LEU A 561 -12.44 22.38 8.53
CA LEU A 561 -11.95 21.02 8.32
C LEU A 561 -12.83 19.97 9.03
N MET A 562 -13.31 20.24 10.24
CA MET A 562 -14.23 19.35 10.94
C MET A 562 -15.59 19.24 10.23
N GLN A 563 -16.12 20.36 9.73
CA GLN A 563 -17.35 20.34 8.92
C GLN A 563 -17.14 19.52 7.65
N HIS A 564 -16.03 19.73 6.93
CA HIS A 564 -15.69 18.97 5.73
C HIS A 564 -15.49 17.47 6.03
N ALA A 565 -14.89 17.13 7.18
CA ALA A 565 -14.73 15.76 7.65
C ALA A 565 -16.09 15.09 7.89
N ALA A 566 -17.02 15.77 8.55
CA ALA A 566 -18.39 15.29 8.76
C ALA A 566 -19.14 15.13 7.42
N ASP A 567 -19.02 16.10 6.51
CA ASP A 567 -19.64 16.07 5.19
C ASP A 567 -19.09 14.94 4.31
N CYS A 568 -17.83 14.55 4.53
CA CYS A 568 -17.22 13.38 3.89
C CYS A 568 -17.48 12.07 4.63
N GLY A 569 -18.14 12.08 5.79
CA GLY A 569 -18.49 10.87 6.55
C GLY A 569 -17.36 10.27 7.39
N LEU A 570 -16.36 11.07 7.79
CA LEU A 570 -15.37 10.69 8.80
C LEU A 570 -15.95 10.69 10.21
N SER A 571 -16.93 11.55 10.47
CA SER A 571 -17.72 11.58 11.70
C SER A 571 -19.20 11.60 11.36
N ALA A 572 -20.06 11.20 12.31
CA ALA A 572 -21.49 11.36 12.15
C ALA A 572 -21.83 12.86 11.97
N PRO A 573 -22.62 13.24 10.95
CA PRO A 573 -23.03 14.63 10.81
C PRO A 573 -23.98 15.00 11.95
N LEU A 574 -23.81 16.21 12.50
CA LEU A 574 -24.76 16.83 13.43
C LEU A 574 -26.06 17.18 12.67
N LEU A 575 -26.89 16.19 12.35
CA LEU A 575 -28.18 16.38 11.69
C LEU A 575 -29.29 15.76 12.53
N HIS A 576 -30.43 16.45 12.64
CA HIS A 576 -31.63 15.96 13.32
C HIS A 576 -32.10 14.62 12.70
N GLU A 577 -32.00 13.58 13.53
CA GLU A 577 -32.55 12.21 13.61
C GLU A 577 -33.12 11.50 12.36
N ALA A 578 -33.72 12.16 11.37
CA ALA A 578 -34.37 11.48 10.24
C ALA A 578 -33.47 11.27 9.00
N LYS A 579 -32.42 12.07 8.79
CA LYS A 579 -31.49 11.94 7.65
C LYS A 579 -30.22 11.12 7.95
N ALA A 580 -29.98 10.79 9.23
CA ALA A 580 -28.81 10.03 9.67
C ALA A 580 -28.89 8.53 9.30
N SER A 581 -30.09 8.00 9.07
CA SER A 581 -30.37 6.56 9.01
C SER A 581 -29.80 5.80 7.81
N GLN A 582 -29.30 6.47 6.77
CA GLN A 582 -28.80 5.79 5.55
C GLN A 582 -27.31 6.03 5.23
N ARG A 583 -26.62 6.95 5.92
CA ARG A 583 -25.25 7.33 5.55
C ARG A 583 -24.20 6.60 6.39
N ARG A 584 -23.59 5.54 5.84
CA ARG A 584 -22.49 4.81 6.49
C ARG A 584 -21.23 5.69 6.61
N THR A 585 -20.58 5.67 7.76
CA THR A 585 -19.32 6.39 8.01
C THR A 585 -18.12 5.59 7.45
N VAL A 586 -16.97 6.25 7.28
CA VAL A 586 -15.72 5.56 6.90
C VAL A 586 -15.37 4.46 7.92
N GLY A 587 -15.63 4.70 9.21
CA GLY A 587 -15.47 3.70 10.27
C GLY A 587 -16.30 2.44 9.99
N ALA A 588 -17.62 2.60 9.83
CA ALA A 588 -18.54 1.50 9.59
C ALA A 588 -18.33 0.75 8.25
N LEU A 589 -17.62 1.37 7.29
CA LEU A 589 -17.29 0.74 6.00
C LEU A 589 -15.99 -0.08 6.08
N LEU A 590 -14.99 0.39 6.83
CA LEU A 590 -13.67 -0.22 6.88
C LEU A 590 -13.47 -1.15 8.08
N ASP A 591 -14.27 -1.02 9.13
CA ASP A 591 -14.28 -1.93 10.27
C ASP A 591 -14.69 -3.34 9.81
N ASP A 592 -13.98 -4.36 10.30
CA ASP A 592 -14.33 -5.76 10.04
C ASP A 592 -15.38 -6.21 11.04
N ASN A 593 -16.62 -6.37 10.58
CA ASN A 593 -17.64 -7.02 11.39
C ASN A 593 -18.14 -8.24 10.63
N PRO A 594 -17.56 -9.43 10.87
CA PRO A 594 -18.00 -10.64 10.18
C PRO A 594 -19.48 -10.95 10.46
N TYR A 595 -20.00 -10.52 11.61
CA TYR A 595 -21.40 -10.70 12.00
C TYR A 595 -22.40 -9.83 11.22
N ALA A 596 -21.93 -8.76 10.58
CA ALA A 596 -22.76 -7.84 9.79
C ALA A 596 -22.40 -7.88 8.29
N SER A 597 -21.58 -8.84 7.87
CA SER A 597 -21.17 -8.95 6.47
C SER A 597 -22.31 -9.44 5.59
N ASP A 598 -22.59 -8.77 4.48
CA ASP A 598 -23.57 -9.23 3.48
C ASP A 598 -23.01 -10.27 2.51
N VAL A 599 -21.75 -10.67 2.67
CA VAL A 599 -21.06 -11.58 1.76
C VAL A 599 -21.34 -13.04 2.14
N PRO A 600 -21.95 -13.86 1.25
CA PRO A 600 -22.31 -15.24 1.58
C PRO A 600 -21.12 -16.09 2.04
N ASP A 601 -19.96 -15.95 1.38
CA ASP A 601 -18.75 -16.70 1.74
C ASP A 601 -18.23 -16.34 3.14
N ILE A 602 -18.30 -15.05 3.53
CA ILE A 602 -17.86 -14.61 4.86
C ILE A 602 -18.84 -15.12 5.92
N LYS A 603 -20.15 -15.09 5.63
CA LYS A 603 -21.16 -15.67 6.53
C LYS A 603 -20.94 -17.17 6.71
N ALA A 604 -20.67 -17.91 5.64
CA ALA A 604 -20.41 -19.34 5.69
C ALA A 604 -19.10 -19.67 6.42
N GLU A 605 -18.04 -18.89 6.22
CA GLU A 605 -16.79 -19.00 7.00
C GLU A 605 -17.05 -18.79 8.49
N LEU A 606 -17.80 -17.73 8.87
CA LEU A 606 -18.15 -17.45 10.27
C LEU A 606 -18.98 -18.58 10.89
N VAL A 607 -20.00 -19.08 10.18
CA VAL A 607 -20.83 -20.19 10.66
C VAL A 607 -19.98 -21.45 10.82
N ARG A 608 -19.07 -21.73 9.87
CA ARG A 608 -18.13 -22.85 9.95
C ARG A 608 -17.24 -22.73 11.19
N ASP A 609 -16.69 -21.56 11.43
CA ASP A 609 -15.74 -21.32 12.52
C ASP A 609 -16.44 -21.44 13.88
N LEU A 610 -17.62 -20.81 14.03
CA LEU A 610 -18.44 -20.97 15.24
C LEU A 610 -18.85 -22.42 15.49
N LEU A 611 -19.18 -23.18 14.44
CA LEU A 611 -19.50 -24.60 14.54
C LEU A 611 -18.25 -25.42 14.94
N CYS A 612 -17.09 -25.15 14.35
CA CYS A 612 -15.85 -25.84 14.71
C CYS A 612 -15.42 -25.55 16.15
N ASP A 613 -15.60 -24.31 16.62
CA ASP A 613 -15.28 -23.93 17.99
C ASP A 613 -16.23 -24.60 18.98
N TYR A 614 -17.54 -24.62 18.68
CA TYR A 614 -18.53 -25.39 19.45
C TYR A 614 -18.15 -26.88 19.53
N LEU A 615 -17.76 -27.50 18.41
CA LEU A 615 -17.35 -28.92 18.38
C LEU A 615 -16.07 -29.19 19.18
N ARG A 616 -15.14 -28.24 19.26
CA ARG A 616 -13.94 -28.38 20.08
C ARG A 616 -14.22 -28.25 21.57
N GLU A 617 -15.18 -27.40 21.93
CA GLU A 617 -15.63 -27.29 23.32
C GLU A 617 -16.39 -28.54 23.77
N SER A 618 -17.24 -29.11 22.91
CA SER A 618 -17.96 -30.35 23.21
C SER A 618 -17.07 -31.59 23.14
N GLU A 619 -16.12 -31.65 22.20
CA GLU A 619 -15.17 -32.75 22.01
C GLU A 619 -13.70 -32.24 21.96
N PRO A 620 -13.05 -32.06 23.13
CA PRO A 620 -11.68 -31.53 23.20
C PRO A 620 -10.59 -32.35 22.50
N ARG A 621 -10.92 -33.57 22.03
CA ARG A 621 -10.01 -34.44 21.26
C ARG A 621 -9.90 -34.01 19.79
N LEU A 622 -10.75 -33.10 19.33
CA LEU A 622 -10.79 -32.61 17.95
C LEU A 622 -9.67 -31.60 17.68
N SER A 623 -8.49 -32.07 17.25
CA SER A 623 -7.31 -31.23 16.99
C SER A 623 -7.13 -30.81 15.52
N LYS A 624 -8.06 -31.15 14.64
CA LYS A 624 -7.96 -30.86 13.20
C LYS A 624 -8.22 -29.39 12.90
N ASP A 625 -7.69 -28.92 11.77
CA ASP A 625 -7.98 -27.57 11.24
C ASP A 625 -9.45 -27.47 10.77
N ASN A 626 -10.03 -26.25 10.80
CA ASN A 626 -11.46 -26.02 10.48
C ASN A 626 -11.82 -26.60 9.11
N GLY A 627 -10.95 -26.43 8.10
CA GLY A 627 -11.17 -26.94 6.75
C GLY A 627 -11.14 -28.46 6.61
N GLU A 628 -10.49 -29.17 7.53
CA GLU A 628 -10.45 -30.64 7.57
C GLU A 628 -11.65 -31.24 8.32
N ILE A 629 -12.21 -30.48 9.26
CA ILE A 629 -13.46 -30.83 9.94
C ILE A 629 -14.61 -30.65 8.95
N MET A 630 -14.69 -29.47 8.33
CA MET A 630 -15.79 -29.10 7.45
C MET A 630 -15.39 -28.03 6.43
N SER A 631 -15.85 -28.19 5.19
CA SER A 631 -15.60 -27.22 4.13
C SER A 631 -16.57 -26.03 4.18
N VAL A 632 -16.07 -24.82 3.89
CA VAL A 632 -16.92 -23.60 3.75
C VAL A 632 -18.00 -23.82 2.70
N ARG A 633 -17.67 -24.57 1.64
CA ARG A 633 -18.59 -24.88 0.55
C ARG A 633 -19.82 -25.66 1.04
N THR A 634 -19.61 -26.66 1.89
CA THR A 634 -20.71 -27.44 2.47
C THR A 634 -21.64 -26.54 3.28
N VAL A 635 -21.08 -25.70 4.15
CA VAL A 635 -21.86 -24.76 4.97
C VAL A 635 -22.63 -23.78 4.09
N ARG A 636 -21.99 -23.26 3.04
CA ARG A 636 -22.64 -22.36 2.09
C ARG A 636 -23.81 -23.02 1.36
N GLU A 637 -23.64 -24.24 0.85
CA GLU A 637 -24.70 -24.97 0.15
C GLU A 637 -25.93 -25.20 1.06
N VAL A 638 -25.70 -25.46 2.34
CA VAL A 638 -26.78 -25.66 3.33
C VAL A 638 -27.44 -24.32 3.71
N MET A 639 -26.67 -23.25 3.86
CA MET A 639 -27.19 -21.91 4.12
C MET A 639 -28.02 -21.39 2.94
N ASP A 640 -27.54 -21.56 1.71
CA ASP A 640 -28.27 -21.18 0.50
C ASP A 640 -29.58 -21.99 0.37
N ALA A 641 -29.59 -23.26 0.79
CA ALA A 641 -30.80 -24.09 0.83
C ALA A 641 -31.82 -23.63 1.89
N LEU A 642 -31.35 -23.17 3.06
CA LEU A 642 -32.21 -22.61 4.10
C LEU A 642 -32.84 -21.28 3.65
N ASP A 643 -32.05 -20.39 3.06
CA ASP A 643 -32.53 -19.12 2.51
C ASP A 643 -33.54 -19.35 1.36
N ALA A 644 -33.31 -20.35 0.51
CA ALA A 644 -34.24 -20.71 -0.57
C ALA A 644 -35.55 -21.33 -0.04
N ALA A 645 -35.50 -22.09 1.06
CA ALA A 645 -36.69 -22.64 1.71
C ALA A 645 -37.52 -21.55 2.40
N GLU A 646 -36.88 -20.53 2.98
CA GLU A 646 -37.55 -19.36 3.58
C GLU A 646 -38.20 -18.44 2.52
N GLN A 647 -37.65 -18.40 1.30
CA GLN A 647 -38.16 -17.58 0.18
C GLN A 647 -39.16 -18.30 -0.73
N ALA A 648 -39.48 -19.57 -0.47
CA ALA A 648 -40.43 -20.32 -1.29
C ALA A 648 -41.84 -19.70 -1.20
N PRO A 649 -42.50 -19.37 -2.33
CA PRO A 649 -43.82 -18.76 -2.30
C PRO A 649 -44.83 -19.75 -1.70
N VAL A 650 -45.57 -19.30 -0.67
CA VAL A 650 -46.77 -19.99 -0.20
C VAL A 650 -47.77 -19.99 -1.36
N VAL A 651 -47.91 -21.12 -2.04
CA VAL A 651 -48.88 -21.27 -3.11
C VAL A 651 -50.25 -21.40 -2.46
N ASP A 652 -51.04 -20.33 -2.51
CA ASP A 652 -52.46 -20.35 -2.15
C ASP A 652 -53.24 -21.09 -3.24
N VAL A 653 -53.34 -22.42 -3.12
CA VAL A 653 -54.16 -23.23 -4.02
C VAL A 653 -55.60 -23.22 -3.50
N GLY A 654 -56.41 -22.36 -4.12
CA GLY A 654 -57.85 -22.40 -3.95
C GLY A 654 -58.43 -23.73 -4.41
N ALA A 655 -59.17 -24.36 -3.49
CA ALA A 655 -60.26 -25.32 -3.69
C ALA A 655 -59.97 -26.62 -4.47
N GLU A 656 -60.20 -27.73 -3.75
CA GLU A 656 -60.53 -29.06 -4.25
C GLU A 656 -59.40 -29.83 -4.96
N ASP A 657 -58.35 -30.19 -4.22
CA ASP A 657 -57.77 -31.54 -4.26
C ASP A 657 -56.87 -31.72 -3.01
N GLU A 658 -57.10 -32.80 -2.25
CA GLU A 658 -56.30 -33.16 -1.08
C GLU A 658 -54.88 -33.58 -1.52
N VAL A 659 -53.99 -32.60 -1.63
CA VAL A 659 -52.54 -32.82 -1.56
C VAL A 659 -52.11 -32.28 -0.20
N GLU A 660 -51.49 -33.14 0.63
CA GLU A 660 -50.88 -32.73 1.90
C GLU A 660 -49.98 -31.52 1.67
N VAL A 661 -50.48 -30.33 2.03
CA VAL A 661 -49.67 -29.13 2.16
C VAL A 661 -48.77 -29.41 3.35
N ALA A 662 -47.51 -29.75 3.09
CA ALA A 662 -46.48 -29.66 4.11
C ALA A 662 -46.36 -28.16 4.47
N GLU A 663 -47.14 -27.72 5.46
CA GLU A 663 -46.89 -26.48 6.17
C GLU A 663 -45.43 -26.55 6.65
N ALA A 664 -44.53 -25.90 5.92
CA ALA A 664 -43.15 -25.76 6.33
C ALA A 664 -43.13 -24.84 7.56
N LYS A 665 -43.37 -25.40 8.75
CA LYS A 665 -43.08 -24.73 10.00
C LYS A 665 -41.63 -24.25 9.93
N PRO A 666 -41.32 -22.98 10.22
CA PRO A 666 -39.94 -22.54 10.29
C PRO A 666 -39.28 -23.29 11.45
N ALA A 667 -38.57 -24.37 11.12
CA ALA A 667 -37.84 -25.13 12.11
C ALA A 667 -36.67 -24.27 12.59
N LEU A 668 -36.47 -24.21 13.90
CA LEU A 668 -35.25 -23.63 14.45
C LEU A 668 -34.07 -24.36 13.83
N THR A 669 -33.04 -23.64 13.42
CA THR A 669 -31.86 -24.27 12.84
C THR A 669 -30.70 -24.13 13.81
N VAL A 670 -30.10 -25.25 14.17
CA VAL A 670 -29.01 -25.34 15.15
C VAL A 670 -27.83 -26.09 14.56
N PHE A 671 -26.71 -26.04 15.27
CA PHE A 671 -25.50 -26.75 14.91
C PHE A 671 -25.65 -28.26 15.13
N ASN A 672 -25.23 -29.06 14.13
CA ASN A 672 -25.15 -30.50 14.28
C ASN A 672 -24.01 -30.86 15.24
N ASP A 673 -24.29 -31.68 16.24
CA ASP A 673 -23.31 -32.21 17.20
C ASP A 673 -22.86 -33.65 16.87
N ASP A 674 -23.48 -34.31 15.88
CA ASP A 674 -23.08 -35.63 15.41
C ASP A 674 -21.91 -35.57 14.42
N LEU A 675 -20.76 -36.08 14.84
CA LEU A 675 -19.52 -36.10 14.06
C LEU A 675 -19.61 -36.95 12.78
N ASP A 676 -20.49 -37.96 12.74
CA ASP A 676 -20.61 -38.86 11.59
C ASP A 676 -21.44 -38.25 10.44
N SER A 677 -22.37 -37.34 10.75
CA SER A 677 -23.22 -36.65 9.76
C SER A 677 -22.80 -35.21 9.48
N LEU A 678 -21.84 -34.66 10.23
CA LEU A 678 -21.40 -33.26 10.16
C LEU A 678 -20.96 -32.79 8.74
N GLN A 679 -20.30 -33.67 7.99
CA GLN A 679 -19.78 -33.33 6.65
C GLN A 679 -20.87 -33.21 5.58
N GLU A 680 -22.03 -33.82 5.81
CA GLU A 680 -23.17 -33.80 4.88
C GLU A 680 -24.28 -32.87 5.38
N GLN A 681 -24.47 -32.79 6.70
CA GLN A 681 -25.51 -32.01 7.36
C GLN A 681 -24.93 -31.24 8.56
N PRO A 682 -24.28 -30.09 8.34
CA PRO A 682 -23.68 -29.29 9.40
C PRO A 682 -24.71 -28.56 10.27
N LEU A 683 -25.94 -28.41 9.78
CA LEU A 683 -27.04 -27.75 10.45
C LEU A 683 -28.24 -28.70 10.55
N VAL A 684 -28.92 -28.70 11.69
CA VAL A 684 -30.07 -29.58 11.97
C VAL A 684 -31.27 -28.75 12.38
N ALA A 685 -32.46 -29.23 12.01
CA ALA A 685 -33.73 -28.67 12.43
C ALA A 685 -34.04 -29.04 13.89
N ALA A 686 -34.47 -28.05 14.67
CA ALA A 686 -34.95 -28.15 16.03
C ALA A 686 -36.36 -27.53 16.12
N ALA A 687 -37.12 -27.93 17.14
CA ALA A 687 -38.45 -27.40 17.42
C ALA A 687 -38.52 -26.99 18.89
N THR A 688 -39.29 -25.95 19.22
CA THR A 688 -39.59 -25.70 20.63
C THR A 688 -40.64 -26.69 21.10
N VAL A 689 -40.44 -27.24 22.29
CA VAL A 689 -41.42 -28.12 22.95
C VAL A 689 -41.81 -27.47 24.27
N ASP A 690 -43.10 -27.19 24.43
CA ASP A 690 -43.65 -26.73 25.70
C ASP A 690 -44.19 -27.92 26.50
N SER A 691 -44.04 -27.87 27.83
CA SER A 691 -44.56 -28.90 28.74
C SER A 691 -45.93 -28.53 29.32
N VAL A 692 -46.51 -27.39 28.91
CA VAL A 692 -47.85 -26.96 29.30
C VAL A 692 -48.91 -27.75 28.51
N PRO A 693 -49.95 -28.32 29.16
CA PRO A 693 -50.98 -29.09 28.48
C PRO A 693 -51.72 -28.26 27.43
N ASN A 694 -51.98 -28.85 26.26
CA ASN A 694 -52.85 -28.26 25.25
C ASN A 694 -54.27 -28.06 25.81
N ALA A 695 -55.07 -27.19 25.17
CA ALA A 695 -56.46 -26.91 25.55
C ALA A 695 -57.35 -28.18 25.68
N ASP A 696 -56.93 -29.27 25.04
CA ASP A 696 -57.62 -30.57 25.01
C ASP A 696 -57.19 -31.50 26.17
N GLY A 697 -56.33 -31.04 27.08
CA GLY A 697 -55.86 -31.80 28.25
C GLY A 697 -54.80 -32.86 27.93
N THR A 698 -54.34 -32.97 26.68
CA THR A 698 -53.20 -33.82 26.29
C THR A 698 -51.90 -33.09 26.59
N VAL A 699 -51.08 -33.69 27.47
CA VAL A 699 -49.69 -33.26 27.70
C VAL A 699 -48.85 -33.88 26.58
N ALA A 700 -48.23 -33.04 25.74
CA ALA A 700 -47.19 -33.52 24.84
C ALA A 700 -46.12 -34.23 25.68
N GLN A 701 -45.74 -35.47 25.33
CA GLN A 701 -44.72 -36.21 26.08
C GLN A 701 -43.48 -35.32 26.24
N SER A 702 -43.09 -35.05 27.48
CA SER A 702 -41.88 -34.28 27.74
C SER A 702 -40.70 -35.00 27.07
N PRO A 703 -39.91 -34.30 26.23
CA PRO A 703 -38.81 -34.92 25.52
C PRO A 703 -37.81 -35.50 26.52
N GLN A 704 -37.17 -36.61 26.15
CA GLN A 704 -36.08 -37.16 26.95
C GLN A 704 -34.94 -36.14 27.02
N VAL A 705 -34.16 -36.16 28.12
CA VAL A 705 -33.06 -35.20 28.34
C VAL A 705 -32.05 -35.24 27.18
N ASP A 706 -31.81 -36.42 26.61
CA ASP A 706 -30.89 -36.63 25.49
C ASP A 706 -31.41 -36.07 24.15
N ALA A 707 -32.69 -35.69 24.08
CA ALA A 707 -33.31 -35.04 22.92
C ALA A 707 -33.43 -33.51 23.09
N LEU A 708 -32.92 -32.96 24.20
CA LEU A 708 -32.92 -31.53 24.46
C LEU A 708 -31.62 -30.88 23.96
N LEU A 709 -31.75 -29.72 23.34
CA LEU A 709 -30.61 -28.92 22.92
C LEU A 709 -29.91 -28.29 24.14
N SER A 710 -28.58 -28.31 24.17
CA SER A 710 -27.82 -27.62 25.21
C SER A 710 -27.96 -26.10 25.08
N ARG A 711 -27.90 -25.40 26.22
CA ARG A 711 -27.95 -23.92 26.24
C ARG A 711 -26.84 -23.31 25.38
N GLU A 712 -25.65 -23.89 25.43
CA GLU A 712 -24.48 -23.42 24.69
C GLU A 712 -24.69 -23.60 23.18
N SER A 713 -25.15 -24.79 22.73
CA SER A 713 -25.49 -25.04 21.32
C SER A 713 -26.48 -24.01 20.77
N PHE A 714 -27.49 -23.65 21.57
CA PHE A 714 -28.47 -22.63 21.18
C PHE A 714 -27.84 -21.23 21.06
N LEU A 715 -26.98 -20.85 22.01
CA LEU A 715 -26.30 -19.55 21.99
C LEU A 715 -25.33 -19.44 20.82
N TYR A 716 -24.62 -20.52 20.48
CA TYR A 716 -23.77 -20.60 19.29
C TYR A 716 -24.57 -20.44 18.00
N ALA A 717 -25.73 -21.09 17.89
CA ALA A 717 -26.64 -20.89 16.76
C ALA A 717 -27.17 -19.45 16.67
N LEU A 718 -27.39 -18.77 17.80
CA LEU A 718 -27.77 -17.35 17.83
C LEU A 718 -26.61 -16.38 17.55
N ALA A 719 -25.37 -16.79 17.77
CA ALA A 719 -24.18 -16.01 17.42
C ALA A 719 -23.98 -15.94 15.90
N ALA A 720 -24.42 -16.97 15.16
CA ALA A 720 -24.44 -16.98 13.71
C ALA A 720 -25.54 -16.04 13.14
N PRO A 721 -25.21 -14.91 12.48
CA PRO A 721 -26.20 -13.90 12.06
C PRO A 721 -27.28 -14.44 11.12
N ALA A 722 -26.90 -15.34 10.22
CA ALA A 722 -27.81 -15.96 9.26
C ALA A 722 -28.87 -16.82 9.96
N LEU A 723 -28.46 -17.60 10.96
CA LEU A 723 -29.38 -18.44 11.76
C LEU A 723 -30.15 -17.60 12.78
N ARG A 724 -29.53 -16.56 13.33
CA ARG A 724 -30.11 -15.69 14.36
C ARG A 724 -31.46 -15.10 13.94
N LYS A 725 -31.55 -14.55 12.73
CA LYS A 725 -32.78 -13.93 12.24
C LYS A 725 -33.91 -14.96 12.12
N GLY A 726 -33.65 -16.09 11.47
CA GLY A 726 -34.61 -17.19 11.33
C GLY A 726 -35.03 -17.76 12.68
N ASN A 727 -34.07 -18.03 13.57
CA ASN A 727 -34.33 -18.59 14.89
C ASN A 727 -35.13 -17.65 15.80
N LEU A 728 -34.76 -16.36 15.86
CA LEU A 728 -35.51 -15.39 16.65
C LEU A 728 -36.93 -15.20 16.09
N THR A 729 -37.08 -15.16 14.77
CA THR A 729 -38.38 -15.06 14.11
C THR A 729 -39.26 -16.28 14.42
N ALA A 730 -38.71 -17.49 14.32
CA ALA A 730 -39.42 -18.73 14.63
C ALA A 730 -39.88 -18.79 16.10
N ILE A 731 -38.98 -18.47 17.06
CA ILE A 731 -39.32 -18.42 18.49
C ILE A 731 -40.41 -17.39 18.76
N TRP A 732 -40.31 -16.22 18.13
CA TRP A 732 -41.24 -15.13 18.38
C TRP A 732 -42.62 -15.40 17.76
N ASN A 733 -42.66 -15.94 16.54
CA ASN A 733 -43.91 -16.36 15.89
C ASN A 733 -44.62 -17.46 16.69
N GLU A 734 -43.86 -18.40 17.23
CA GLU A 734 -44.40 -19.43 18.11
C GLU A 734 -44.94 -18.86 19.42
N ALA A 735 -44.23 -17.91 20.04
CA ALA A 735 -44.72 -17.20 21.23
C ALA A 735 -46.00 -16.39 20.94
N LEU A 736 -46.05 -15.69 19.81
CA LEU A 736 -47.19 -14.86 19.41
C LEU A 736 -48.42 -15.68 19.05
N SER A 737 -48.26 -16.76 18.27
CA SER A 737 -49.36 -17.68 17.93
C SER A 737 -49.97 -18.32 19.18
N ARG A 738 -49.14 -18.68 20.17
CA ARG A 738 -49.59 -19.22 21.47
C ARG A 738 -50.32 -18.20 22.34
N SER A 739 -50.04 -16.90 22.20
CA SER A 739 -50.74 -15.82 22.92
C SER A 739 -52.16 -15.54 22.41
N GLY A 740 -52.56 -16.13 21.27
CA GLY A 740 -53.87 -15.93 20.64
C GLY A 740 -54.04 -14.58 19.93
N LEU A 741 -52.99 -13.75 19.88
CA LEU A 741 -53.00 -12.43 19.22
C LEU A 741 -52.86 -12.53 17.69
N VAL A 742 -52.34 -13.65 17.16
CA VAL A 742 -52.14 -13.90 15.73
C VAL A 742 -52.56 -15.34 15.41
N ALA A 743 -53.30 -15.56 14.32
CA ALA A 743 -53.64 -16.90 13.86
C ALA A 743 -52.39 -17.66 13.40
N PRO A 744 -52.28 -18.98 13.61
CA PRO A 744 -51.18 -19.78 13.07
C PRO A 744 -51.06 -19.55 11.56
N GLY A 745 -49.86 -19.18 11.08
CA GLY A 745 -49.59 -18.97 9.64
C GLY A 745 -49.82 -17.56 9.09
N ASN A 746 -50.06 -16.53 9.93
CA ASN A 746 -50.28 -15.16 9.45
C ASN A 746 -49.03 -14.28 9.59
N GLU A 747 -48.28 -14.09 8.48
CA GLU A 747 -47.00 -13.34 8.42
C GLU A 747 -47.14 -11.81 8.48
N THR A 748 -48.35 -11.27 8.62
CA THR A 748 -48.60 -9.82 8.53
C THR A 748 -48.12 -9.00 9.74
N GLY A 749 -47.75 -9.65 10.86
CA GLY A 749 -47.19 -8.99 12.05
C GLY A 749 -45.66 -8.83 12.08
N VAL A 750 -44.96 -9.29 11.02
CA VAL A 750 -43.49 -9.44 10.96
C VAL A 750 -42.74 -8.09 10.89
N GLY A 751 -43.37 -7.04 10.36
CA GLY A 751 -42.72 -5.74 10.15
C GLY A 751 -42.48 -4.90 11.41
N ASP A 752 -43.42 -4.91 12.35
CA ASP A 752 -43.38 -4.02 13.52
C ASP A 752 -42.58 -4.58 14.71
N SER A 753 -42.35 -5.89 14.72
CA SER A 753 -41.78 -6.62 15.85
C SER A 753 -40.25 -6.77 15.78
N LEU A 754 -39.67 -6.94 14.59
CA LEU A 754 -38.22 -6.87 14.37
C LEU A 754 -37.66 -5.46 14.64
N ALA A 755 -38.45 -4.41 14.36
CA ALA A 755 -38.09 -3.02 14.66
C ALA A 755 -37.91 -2.75 16.18
N MET A 756 -38.67 -3.45 17.04
CA MET A 756 -38.52 -3.37 18.50
C MET A 756 -37.28 -4.10 19.01
N ALA A 757 -36.92 -5.25 18.42
CA ALA A 757 -35.72 -6.00 18.80
C ALA A 757 -34.41 -5.33 18.33
N GLU A 758 -34.46 -4.61 17.20
CA GLU A 758 -33.33 -3.82 16.68
C GLU A 758 -33.15 -2.45 17.35
N ASN A 759 -33.97 -2.11 18.35
CA ASN A 759 -33.96 -0.81 19.04
C ASN A 759 -34.10 0.37 18.05
N ARG A 760 -34.97 0.19 17.04
CA ARG A 760 -35.30 1.19 16.00
C ARG A 760 -36.75 1.68 16.13
N SER A 761 -37.21 1.87 17.36
CA SER A 761 -38.50 2.51 17.68
C SER A 761 -38.32 3.88 18.30
#